data_AF-A0A4Q3Z3S9-F1
#
_entry.id   AF-A0A4Q3Z3S9-F1
#
_cell.length_a   1.000
_cell.length_b   1.000
_cell.length_c   1.000
_cell.angle_alpha   90.00
_cell.angle_beta   90.00
_cell.angle_gamma   90.00
#
_symmetry.space_group_name_H-M   'P 1'
#
loop_
_entity.id
_entity.type
_entity.pdbx_description
1 polymer ?
#
loop_
_entity_poly.entity_id
_entity_poly.type
_entity_poly.pdbx_seq_one_letter_code
_entity_poly.pdbx_strand_id
1 'polypeptide(L)'
;MRLGPKIISATAVILAALGCWLAASVAADIIEDRSGRAVEIALIEAGHDWADVHTDGLQVHIGGIAPTEAKRFNALHVAGKMVEATRIVDGTTVQPSEPLAPPGYSIEILRNDEGVTLIGLVPVETDREAMMGEIKALAEGAEVTDLLQTAHYPEPESWTESVLLGLDALARLPRSKISIAPGRVNITAIADSEEEKLEMEEAIDALRRRPANRGLLVIREISAPRPVIAPFTLRFVIDDAGPHFDACSADTERSRRRILAAASAANATGTLDCTLGLGVPTTEWADAVVQAIAAVADLGGGSVTFSDADVTLVALETTRQEDFDRVVGELESNLPEVFSLHSVKPEPPETDDSVGAGPPEFTATRSPEGQVQLRGRLNNAMVRETVESFAKARFGAASVYTAARIDETLPDNWPVRVLAGLQALSELDSGAVVVKEDVVNLDGRTGNPDAKAEVARLLAEKLGDSQRISLNVTYVEALDPVAALPTPEECVGQINDLLAGSKITFEPGSAEISGSAAGVINDIADVLKDCREVEMSIEIAGYTDSQGREEMNLELSQGRAEAVLEALVARRVLTSGITAKGYGEADPIADNDTEEGREANRRIDFHLLGAEDESQEGEAAEGETETQDAQGDDPAAEDTAEETGETDVTAGTDAAEPAEGATVDAITGAATDADAADGTDEDKGESQ
;
A
#
# COMPACT_ATOMS: atom_id res chain seq x y z
N MET A 1 97.32 -46.53 35.79
CA MET A 1 97.22 -45.53 36.88
C MET A 1 96.30 -46.09 37.96
N ARG A 2 96.79 -46.27 39.20
CA ARG A 2 95.96 -46.66 40.35
C ARG A 2 95.45 -45.37 41.01
N LEU A 3 94.15 -45.08 40.95
CA LEU A 3 93.58 -43.93 41.65
C LEU A 3 93.73 -44.13 43.18
N GLY A 4 94.08 -43.05 43.88
CA GLY A 4 94.25 -43.07 45.33
C GLY A 4 92.92 -43.32 46.06
N PRO A 5 92.93 -44.02 47.21
CA PRO A 5 91.72 -44.45 47.92
C PRO A 5 90.79 -43.29 48.32
N LYS A 6 91.31 -42.08 48.55
CA LYS A 6 90.51 -40.88 48.86
C LYS A 6 89.66 -40.38 47.69
N ILE A 7 90.14 -40.53 46.46
CA ILE A 7 89.38 -40.11 45.26
C ILE A 7 88.26 -41.12 45.01
N ILE A 8 88.52 -42.41 45.18
CA ILE A 8 87.51 -43.47 45.04
C ILE A 8 86.36 -43.28 46.05
N SER A 9 86.65 -42.96 47.32
CA SER A 9 85.61 -42.70 48.32
C SER A 9 84.80 -41.42 48.03
N ALA A 10 85.45 -40.35 47.56
CA ALA A 10 84.76 -39.10 47.22
C ALA A 10 83.85 -39.29 46.00
N THR A 11 84.32 -39.98 44.96
CA THR A 11 83.51 -40.31 43.78
C THR A 11 82.33 -41.22 44.13
N ALA A 12 82.50 -42.18 45.04
CA ALA A 12 81.41 -43.04 45.50
C ALA A 12 80.32 -42.26 46.25
N VAL A 13 80.69 -41.30 47.12
CA VAL A 13 79.72 -40.44 47.83
C VAL A 13 78.99 -39.52 46.85
N ILE A 14 79.69 -38.94 45.88
CA ILE A 14 79.06 -38.08 44.86
C ILE A 14 78.10 -38.90 43.99
N LEU A 15 78.49 -40.09 43.53
CA LEU A 15 77.61 -40.98 42.77
C LEU A 15 76.40 -41.44 43.58
N ALA A 16 76.57 -41.70 44.88
CA ALA A 16 75.46 -42.04 45.76
C ALA A 16 74.52 -40.85 45.97
N ALA A 17 75.05 -39.63 46.17
CA ALA A 17 74.24 -38.42 46.30
C ALA A 17 73.47 -38.11 45.00
N LEU A 18 74.13 -38.26 43.86
CA LEU A 18 73.53 -38.04 42.54
C LEU A 18 72.49 -39.12 42.21
N GLY A 19 72.76 -40.37 42.61
CA GLY A 19 71.79 -41.47 42.53
C GLY A 19 70.58 -41.27 43.43
N CYS A 20 70.76 -40.80 44.67
CA CYS A 20 69.65 -40.47 45.57
C CYS A 20 68.85 -39.27 45.07
N TRP A 21 69.50 -38.23 44.54
CA TRP A 21 68.83 -37.08 43.96
C TRP A 21 68.00 -37.49 42.73
N LEU A 22 68.58 -38.27 41.81
CA LEU A 22 67.87 -38.79 40.65
C LEU A 22 66.71 -39.71 41.04
N ALA A 23 66.89 -40.57 42.04
CA ALA A 23 65.82 -41.43 42.54
C ALA A 23 64.70 -40.60 43.19
N ALA A 24 65.04 -39.53 43.91
CA ALA A 24 64.06 -38.64 44.53
C ALA A 24 63.31 -37.79 43.49
N SER A 25 63.98 -37.28 42.46
CA SER A 25 63.33 -36.53 41.38
C SER A 25 62.38 -37.42 40.58
N VAL A 26 62.85 -38.61 40.17
CA VAL A 26 62.00 -39.58 39.45
C VAL A 26 60.82 -40.04 40.32
N ALA A 27 61.02 -40.23 41.63
CA ALA A 27 59.92 -40.57 42.53
C ALA A 27 58.91 -39.42 42.69
N ALA A 28 59.37 -38.16 42.75
CA ALA A 28 58.51 -36.98 42.78
C ALA A 28 57.69 -36.87 41.48
N ASP A 29 58.35 -36.93 40.34
CA ASP A 29 57.72 -36.86 39.01
C ASP A 29 56.64 -37.96 38.85
N ILE A 30 56.93 -39.20 39.28
CA ILE A 30 55.96 -40.31 39.24
C ILE A 30 54.75 -40.04 40.15
N ILE A 31 54.96 -39.47 41.33
CA ILE A 31 53.87 -39.17 42.28
C ILE A 31 53.01 -38.01 41.75
N GLU A 32 53.64 -37.01 41.16
CA GLU A 32 53.00 -35.85 40.51
C GLU A 32 52.12 -36.31 39.36
N ASP A 33 52.69 -37.01 38.38
CA ASP A 33 51.99 -37.57 37.23
C ASP A 33 50.82 -38.46 37.64
N ARG A 34 51.03 -39.31 38.65
CA ARG A 34 50.00 -40.24 39.11
C ARG A 34 48.87 -39.53 39.84
N SER A 35 49.19 -38.49 40.64
CA SER A 35 48.20 -37.70 41.36
C SER A 35 47.39 -36.83 40.40
N GLY A 36 48.06 -36.18 39.44
CA GLY A 36 47.43 -35.38 38.39
C GLY A 36 46.45 -36.21 37.56
N ARG A 37 46.92 -37.32 36.97
CA ARG A 37 46.06 -38.22 36.19
C ARG A 37 44.90 -38.80 36.99
N ALA A 38 45.11 -39.12 38.27
CA ALA A 38 44.03 -39.65 39.11
C ALA A 38 42.93 -38.62 39.36
N VAL A 39 43.29 -37.35 39.57
CA VAL A 39 42.33 -36.24 39.74
C VAL A 39 41.64 -35.94 38.41
N GLU A 40 42.39 -35.86 37.31
CA GLU A 40 41.87 -35.61 35.97
C GLU A 40 40.84 -36.66 35.55
N ILE A 41 41.17 -37.95 35.67
CA ILE A 41 40.25 -39.05 35.37
C ILE A 41 38.99 -38.95 36.24
N ALA A 42 39.15 -38.67 37.54
CA ALA A 42 38.01 -38.55 38.45
C ALA A 42 37.06 -37.40 38.10
N LEU A 43 37.61 -36.27 37.65
CA LEU A 43 36.82 -35.11 37.21
C LEU A 43 36.08 -35.41 35.92
N ILE A 44 36.74 -36.03 34.94
CA ILE A 44 36.10 -36.45 33.68
C ILE A 44 34.99 -37.48 33.95
N GLU A 45 35.24 -38.50 34.77
CA GLU A 45 34.24 -39.51 35.14
C GLU A 45 33.03 -38.91 35.88
N ALA A 46 33.24 -37.85 36.65
CA ALA A 46 32.18 -37.10 37.33
C ALA A 46 31.47 -36.07 36.43
N GLY A 47 31.83 -35.98 35.14
CA GLY A 47 31.25 -35.05 34.17
C GLY A 47 31.65 -33.60 34.41
N HIS A 48 32.92 -33.38 34.75
CA HIS A 48 33.58 -32.06 34.88
C HIS A 48 34.76 -31.96 33.91
N ASP A 49 34.50 -32.28 32.64
CA ASP A 49 35.41 -32.15 31.51
C ASP A 49 35.85 -30.70 31.22
N TRP A 50 35.13 -29.73 31.76
CA TRP A 50 35.49 -28.30 31.72
C TRP A 50 36.67 -27.93 32.64
N ALA A 51 37.07 -28.82 33.56
CA ALA A 51 38.09 -28.54 34.57
C ALA A 51 39.47 -29.08 34.15
N ASP A 52 40.44 -28.19 34.00
CA ASP A 52 41.82 -28.52 33.65
C ASP A 52 42.66 -28.78 34.92
N VAL A 53 43.47 -29.84 34.92
CA VAL A 53 44.28 -30.23 36.08
C VAL A 53 45.76 -30.13 35.76
N HIS A 54 46.50 -29.39 36.60
CA HIS A 54 47.96 -29.29 36.51
C HIS A 54 48.59 -29.53 37.89
N THR A 55 49.70 -30.24 37.95
CA THR A 55 50.42 -30.50 39.22
C THR A 55 51.73 -29.72 39.27
N ASP A 56 52.01 -29.07 40.41
CA ASP A 56 53.29 -28.44 40.70
C ASP A 56 53.76 -28.92 42.08
N GLY A 57 54.73 -29.83 42.10
CA GLY A 57 55.18 -30.45 43.34
C GLY A 57 54.07 -31.25 44.02
N LEU A 58 53.80 -30.95 45.29
CA LEU A 58 52.70 -31.58 46.00
C LEU A 58 51.33 -30.92 45.73
N GLN A 59 51.25 -29.81 44.99
CA GLN A 59 49.98 -29.10 44.77
C GLN A 59 49.30 -29.52 43.47
N VAL A 60 47.97 -29.54 43.49
CA VAL A 60 47.11 -29.81 42.34
C VAL A 60 46.31 -28.55 42.06
N HIS A 61 46.60 -27.91 40.93
CA HIS A 61 45.90 -26.73 40.45
C HIS A 61 44.76 -27.17 39.54
N ILE A 62 43.56 -26.66 39.81
CA ILE A 62 42.38 -26.91 39.00
C ILE A 62 41.95 -25.59 38.38
N GLY A 63 41.96 -25.51 37.06
CA GLY A 63 41.53 -24.36 36.25
C GLY A 63 40.29 -24.68 35.42
N GLY A 64 39.80 -23.68 34.68
CA GLY A 64 38.65 -23.82 33.79
C GLY A 64 37.41 -23.02 34.24
N ILE A 65 36.42 -22.96 33.34
CA ILE A 65 35.18 -22.20 33.55
C ILE A 65 34.03 -23.18 33.83
N ALA A 66 33.53 -23.16 35.06
CA ALA A 66 32.43 -24.01 35.50
C ALA A 66 31.08 -23.51 34.96
N PRO A 67 30.22 -24.40 34.43
CA PRO A 67 28.88 -24.01 33.95
C PRO A 67 27.96 -23.45 35.04
N THR A 68 28.14 -23.88 36.29
CA THR A 68 27.40 -23.38 37.46
C THR A 68 28.27 -23.46 38.70
N GLU A 69 27.94 -22.66 39.72
CA GLU A 69 28.60 -22.73 41.03
C GLU A 69 28.48 -24.13 41.66
N ALA A 70 27.35 -24.81 41.47
CA ALA A 70 27.15 -26.18 41.97
C ALA A 70 28.12 -27.18 41.32
N LYS A 71 28.38 -27.05 40.01
CA LYS A 71 29.36 -27.88 39.29
C LYS A 71 30.78 -27.58 39.74
N ARG A 72 31.13 -26.31 39.94
CA ARG A 72 32.42 -25.87 40.48
C ARG A 72 32.72 -26.51 41.84
N PHE A 73 31.79 -26.39 42.79
CA PHE A 73 31.94 -27.01 44.11
C PHE A 73 32.02 -28.54 44.05
N ASN A 74 31.26 -29.17 43.15
CA ASN A 74 31.29 -30.61 42.99
C ASN A 74 32.63 -31.10 42.42
N ALA A 75 33.23 -30.39 41.46
CA ALA A 75 34.54 -30.69 40.91
C ALA A 75 35.64 -30.64 41.98
N LEU A 76 35.69 -29.56 42.78
CA LEU A 76 36.64 -29.45 43.90
C LEU A 76 36.46 -30.56 44.95
N HIS A 77 35.21 -30.94 45.20
CA HIS A 77 34.89 -32.05 46.11
C HIS A 77 35.37 -33.40 45.56
N VAL A 78 35.21 -33.66 44.26
CA VAL A 78 35.70 -34.88 43.59
C VAL A 78 37.22 -34.94 43.63
N ALA A 79 37.91 -33.84 43.32
CA ALA A 79 39.36 -33.75 43.44
C ALA A 79 39.84 -33.99 44.88
N GLY A 80 39.11 -33.47 45.88
CA GLY A 80 39.38 -33.66 47.30
C GLY A 80 39.20 -35.10 47.83
N LYS A 81 38.64 -36.02 47.01
CA LYS A 81 38.61 -37.46 47.32
C LYS A 81 39.87 -38.18 46.84
N MET A 82 40.57 -37.62 45.86
CA MET A 82 41.77 -38.21 45.26
C MET A 82 43.05 -37.70 45.93
N VAL A 83 43.07 -36.44 46.37
CA VAL A 83 44.18 -35.83 47.10
C VAL A 83 43.67 -35.04 48.31
N GLU A 84 44.53 -34.80 49.31
CA GLU A 84 44.16 -33.98 50.47
C GLU A 84 43.74 -32.57 50.03
N ALA A 85 42.64 -32.05 50.61
CA ALA A 85 42.08 -30.75 50.22
C ALA A 85 43.05 -29.57 50.37
N THR A 86 44.03 -29.66 51.28
CA THR A 86 45.08 -28.65 51.49
C THR A 86 46.07 -28.56 50.32
N ARG A 87 46.09 -29.57 49.45
CA ARG A 87 46.94 -29.64 48.26
C ARG A 87 46.25 -29.08 47.02
N ILE A 88 44.95 -28.80 47.08
CA ILE A 88 44.18 -28.32 45.94
C ILE A 88 44.22 -26.81 45.89
N VAL A 89 44.62 -26.27 44.75
CA VAL A 89 44.58 -24.85 44.45
C VAL A 89 43.50 -24.62 43.40
N ASP A 90 42.45 -23.91 43.82
CA ASP A 90 41.31 -23.60 42.97
C ASP A 90 41.55 -22.31 42.16
N GLY A 91 41.72 -22.47 40.86
CA GLY A 91 41.80 -21.41 39.87
C GLY A 91 40.59 -21.35 38.94
N THR A 92 39.47 -22.01 39.31
CA THR A 92 38.27 -22.09 38.47
C THR A 92 37.38 -20.86 38.61
N THR A 93 36.74 -20.44 37.52
CA THR A 93 35.71 -19.38 37.49
C THR A 93 34.35 -19.97 37.12
N VAL A 94 33.26 -19.20 37.26
CA VAL A 94 31.91 -19.63 36.86
C VAL A 94 31.46 -18.83 35.64
N GLN A 95 30.80 -19.50 34.69
CA GLN A 95 30.21 -18.85 33.52
C GLN A 95 29.21 -17.78 33.96
N PRO A 96 29.33 -16.52 33.48
CA PRO A 96 28.33 -15.48 33.75
C PRO A 96 26.96 -15.92 33.23
N SER A 97 25.91 -15.80 34.03
CA SER A 97 24.54 -16.00 33.56
C SER A 97 24.16 -14.89 32.59
N GLU A 98 23.74 -15.23 31.37
CA GLU A 98 23.16 -14.26 30.45
C GLU A 98 21.91 -13.62 31.09
N PRO A 99 21.79 -12.28 31.06
CA PRO A 99 20.58 -11.63 31.54
C PRO A 99 19.39 -12.07 30.67
N LEU A 100 18.27 -12.39 31.31
CA LEU A 100 17.01 -12.66 30.62
C LEU A 100 16.64 -11.42 29.79
N ALA A 101 16.44 -11.60 28.49
CA ALA A 101 15.96 -10.52 27.64
C ALA A 101 14.60 -10.01 28.17
N PRO A 102 14.38 -8.69 28.19
CA PRO A 102 13.10 -8.14 28.61
C PRO A 102 11.98 -8.65 27.68
N PRO A 103 10.76 -8.85 28.20
CA PRO A 103 9.62 -9.19 27.37
C PRO A 103 9.34 -8.05 26.38
N GLY A 104 8.90 -8.39 25.16
CA GLY A 104 8.49 -7.39 24.17
C GLY A 104 7.21 -6.68 24.63
N TYR A 105 7.24 -5.35 24.66
CA TYR A 105 6.03 -4.55 24.84
C TYR A 105 5.24 -4.50 23.54
N SER A 106 3.93 -4.67 23.64
CA SER A 106 3.03 -4.59 22.49
C SER A 106 1.60 -4.38 22.95
N ILE A 107 0.82 -3.65 22.17
CA ILE A 107 -0.63 -3.50 22.34
C ILE A 107 -1.30 -3.95 21.04
N GLU A 108 -2.34 -4.77 21.17
CA GLU A 108 -3.26 -5.10 20.09
C GLU A 108 -4.62 -4.51 20.43
N ILE A 109 -5.10 -3.61 19.58
CA ILE A 109 -6.40 -2.96 19.69
C ILE A 109 -7.30 -3.54 18.60
N LEU A 110 -8.44 -4.07 18.99
CA LEU A 110 -9.49 -4.55 18.10
C LEU A 110 -10.69 -3.63 18.24
N ARG A 111 -11.13 -2.98 17.16
CA ARG A 111 -12.30 -2.12 17.12
C ARG A 111 -13.28 -2.61 16.06
N ASN A 112 -14.53 -2.73 16.47
CA ASN A 112 -15.67 -3.02 15.60
C ASN A 112 -16.89 -2.23 16.06
N ASP A 113 -18.06 -2.49 15.48
CA ASP A 113 -19.30 -1.79 15.81
C ASP A 113 -19.82 -2.10 17.22
N GLU A 114 -19.38 -3.19 17.86
CA GLU A 114 -19.80 -3.60 19.20
C GLU A 114 -18.93 -2.99 20.31
N GLY A 115 -17.66 -2.70 20.02
CA GLY A 115 -16.74 -2.22 21.04
C GLY A 115 -15.27 -2.17 20.65
N VAL A 116 -14.44 -1.88 21.66
CA VAL A 116 -12.98 -1.84 21.57
C VAL A 116 -12.38 -2.82 22.57
N THR A 117 -11.49 -3.72 22.12
CA THR A 117 -10.76 -4.65 22.99
C THR A 117 -9.26 -4.36 22.91
N LEU A 118 -8.60 -4.25 24.07
CA LEU A 118 -7.16 -4.05 24.17
C LEU A 118 -6.48 -5.25 24.80
N ILE A 119 -5.42 -5.75 24.18
CA ILE A 119 -4.68 -6.94 24.62
C ILE A 119 -3.18 -6.63 24.53
N GLY A 120 -2.40 -6.99 25.54
CA GLY A 120 -0.95 -6.81 25.44
C GLY A 120 -0.23 -6.54 26.75
N LEU A 121 1.04 -6.16 26.62
CA LEU A 121 1.95 -5.85 27.71
C LEU A 121 2.47 -4.43 27.51
N VAL A 122 2.36 -3.59 28.53
CA VAL A 122 2.79 -2.18 28.51
C VAL A 122 3.78 -1.87 29.64
N PRO A 123 4.67 -0.88 29.48
CA PRO A 123 5.51 -0.36 30.56
C PRO A 123 4.68 0.15 31.74
N VAL A 124 5.26 0.16 32.94
CA VAL A 124 4.57 0.67 34.13
C VAL A 124 4.44 2.21 34.10
N GLU A 125 5.32 2.85 33.35
CA GLU A 125 5.37 4.30 33.10
C GLU A 125 4.26 4.77 32.15
N THR A 126 3.63 3.87 31.39
CA THR A 126 2.53 4.21 30.47
C THR A 126 1.29 4.68 31.24
N ASP A 127 0.79 5.87 30.90
CA ASP A 127 -0.43 6.43 31.48
C ASP A 127 -1.69 5.70 30.96
N ARG A 128 -1.99 4.56 31.59
CA ARG A 128 -3.16 3.73 31.25
C ARG A 128 -4.48 4.45 31.51
N GLU A 129 -4.54 5.37 32.47
CA GLU A 129 -5.81 6.05 32.78
C GLU A 129 -6.17 7.06 31.69
N ALA A 130 -5.18 7.83 31.23
CA ALA A 130 -5.36 8.75 30.11
C ALA A 130 -5.71 8.00 28.80
N MET A 131 -4.93 6.97 28.46
CA MET A 131 -5.16 6.14 27.26
C MET A 131 -6.56 5.50 27.27
N MET A 132 -6.99 4.91 28.40
CA MET A 132 -8.32 4.32 28.51
C MET A 132 -9.43 5.38 28.48
N GLY A 133 -9.16 6.60 28.95
CA GLY A 133 -10.09 7.73 28.85
C GLY A 133 -10.33 8.15 27.39
N GLU A 134 -9.25 8.25 26.61
CA GLU A 134 -9.31 8.57 25.19
C GLU A 134 -10.04 7.50 24.38
N ILE A 135 -9.72 6.23 24.58
CA ILE A 135 -10.39 5.12 23.89
C ILE A 135 -11.88 5.07 24.22
N LYS A 136 -12.27 5.33 25.47
CA LYS A 136 -13.69 5.41 25.86
C LYS A 136 -14.42 6.57 25.19
N ALA A 137 -13.73 7.69 24.95
CA ALA A 137 -14.30 8.80 24.19
C ALA A 137 -14.49 8.42 22.71
N LEU A 138 -13.52 7.70 22.13
CA LEU A 138 -13.57 7.21 20.74
C LEU A 138 -14.59 6.09 20.50
N ALA A 139 -14.92 5.32 21.54
CA ALA A 139 -15.88 4.22 21.46
C ALA A 139 -17.35 4.68 21.45
N GLU A 140 -17.65 5.99 21.62
CA GLU A 140 -19.01 6.58 21.53
C GLU A 140 -20.10 5.85 22.34
N GLY A 141 -19.74 5.19 23.45
CA GLY A 141 -20.65 4.42 24.30
C GLY A 141 -20.68 2.91 24.06
N ALA A 142 -19.90 2.40 23.10
CA ALA A 142 -19.65 0.97 22.89
C ALA A 142 -18.80 0.35 24.02
N GLU A 143 -18.82 -0.97 24.15
CA GLU A 143 -18.13 -1.67 25.24
C GLU A 143 -16.60 -1.60 25.06
N VAL A 144 -15.86 -1.21 26.11
CA VAL A 144 -14.39 -1.19 26.07
C VAL A 144 -13.84 -2.24 27.03
N THR A 145 -13.19 -3.27 26.47
CA THR A 145 -12.57 -4.37 27.21
C THR A 145 -11.06 -4.17 27.33
N ASP A 146 -10.56 -4.07 28.57
CA ASP A 146 -9.12 -3.92 28.87
C ASP A 146 -8.52 -5.24 29.37
N LEU A 147 -7.67 -5.85 28.55
CA LEU A 147 -6.87 -7.04 28.88
C LEU A 147 -5.36 -6.72 28.88
N LEU A 148 -4.98 -5.46 29.10
CA LEU A 148 -3.58 -5.03 29.16
C LEU A 148 -2.93 -5.40 30.51
N GLN A 149 -1.72 -5.92 30.44
CA GLN A 149 -0.85 -6.22 31.57
C GLN A 149 0.30 -5.22 31.64
N THR A 150 0.91 -5.06 32.82
CA THR A 150 2.07 -4.16 33.02
C THR A 150 3.32 -4.94 33.41
N ALA A 151 4.48 -4.49 32.93
CA ALA A 151 5.78 -5.01 33.36
C ALA A 151 6.75 -3.90 33.77
N HIS A 152 7.56 -4.17 34.78
CA HIS A 152 8.55 -3.25 35.35
C HIS A 152 9.91 -3.40 34.65
N TYR A 153 9.96 -3.06 33.36
CA TYR A 153 11.20 -2.87 32.60
C TYR A 153 11.24 -1.44 32.05
N PRO A 154 12.43 -0.91 31.71
CA PRO A 154 12.53 0.42 31.12
C PRO A 154 11.68 0.55 29.85
N GLU A 155 11.02 1.69 29.69
CA GLU A 155 10.29 2.02 28.47
C GLU A 155 11.24 2.05 27.26
N PRO A 156 10.94 1.30 26.17
CA PRO A 156 11.71 1.35 24.95
C PRO A 156 11.60 2.70 24.23
N GLU A 157 12.62 3.04 23.44
CA GLU A 157 12.54 4.19 22.53
C GLU A 157 11.35 4.06 21.58
N SER A 158 10.76 5.20 21.21
CA SER A 158 9.61 5.30 20.30
C SER A 158 8.32 4.64 20.79
N TRP A 159 8.25 4.16 22.04
CA TRP A 159 7.05 3.52 22.59
C TRP A 159 5.87 4.49 22.67
N THR A 160 6.08 5.63 23.34
CA THR A 160 5.03 6.65 23.52
C THR A 160 4.51 7.16 22.17
N GLU A 161 5.41 7.43 21.21
CA GLU A 161 5.05 7.86 19.86
C GLU A 161 4.25 6.79 19.10
N SER A 162 4.61 5.52 19.24
CA SER A 162 3.89 4.40 18.62
C SER A 162 2.48 4.25 19.20
N VAL A 163 2.32 4.44 20.51
CA VAL A 163 1.00 4.40 21.18
C VAL A 163 0.13 5.56 20.71
N LEU A 164 0.66 6.79 20.69
CA LEU A 164 -0.09 7.96 20.22
C LEU A 164 -0.54 7.83 18.77
N LEU A 165 0.34 7.37 17.87
CA LEU A 165 -0.05 7.11 16.47
C LEU A 165 -1.14 6.04 16.38
N GLY A 166 -1.04 4.97 17.17
CA GLY A 166 -2.05 3.92 17.21
C GLY A 166 -3.42 4.41 17.67
N LEU A 167 -3.47 5.32 18.65
CA LEU A 167 -4.71 5.95 19.12
C LEU A 167 -5.30 6.94 18.10
N ASP A 168 -4.45 7.75 17.46
CA ASP A 168 -4.87 8.63 16.37
C ASP A 168 -5.44 7.83 15.19
N ALA A 169 -4.81 6.70 14.84
CA ALA A 169 -5.30 5.79 13.82
C ALA A 169 -6.64 5.15 14.22
N LEU A 170 -6.78 4.74 15.48
CA LEU A 170 -8.02 4.19 16.02
C LEU A 170 -9.19 5.17 15.87
N ALA A 171 -8.96 6.48 16.02
CA ALA A 171 -9.99 7.51 15.88
C ALA A 171 -10.53 7.64 14.45
N ARG A 172 -9.75 7.25 13.43
CA ARG A 172 -10.11 7.32 12.00
C ARG A 172 -10.64 6.01 11.43
N LEU A 173 -10.45 4.90 12.14
CA LEU A 173 -10.69 3.55 11.62
C LEU A 173 -11.72 2.80 12.47
N PRO A 174 -13.04 2.90 12.15
CA PRO A 174 -14.12 2.36 12.97
C PRO A 174 -14.15 0.82 13.00
N ARG A 175 -13.57 0.15 11.99
CA ARG A 175 -13.42 -1.32 11.95
C ARG A 175 -11.97 -1.66 11.66
N SER A 176 -11.21 -1.90 12.71
CA SER A 176 -9.76 -2.05 12.60
C SER A 176 -9.15 -2.98 13.64
N LYS A 177 -8.01 -3.54 13.26
CA LYS A 177 -7.04 -4.18 14.14
C LYS A 177 -5.75 -3.37 14.06
N ILE A 178 -5.32 -2.84 15.20
CA ILE A 178 -4.10 -2.04 15.31
C ILE A 178 -3.14 -2.75 16.25
N SER A 179 -1.98 -3.15 15.75
CA SER A 179 -0.90 -3.77 16.52
C SER A 179 0.25 -2.78 16.68
N ILE A 180 0.53 -2.40 17.92
CA ILE A 180 1.51 -1.39 18.32
C ILE A 180 2.68 -2.11 19.00
N ALA A 181 3.89 -1.80 18.57
CA ALA A 181 5.15 -2.22 19.17
C ALA A 181 6.13 -1.04 19.14
N PRO A 182 7.24 -1.07 19.92
CA PRO A 182 8.24 -0.02 19.87
C PRO A 182 8.73 0.24 18.43
N GLY A 183 8.54 1.47 17.94
CA GLY A 183 8.95 1.89 16.61
C GLY A 183 8.12 1.30 15.46
N ARG A 184 7.00 0.61 15.73
CA ARG A 184 6.19 -0.05 14.69
C ARG A 184 4.71 -0.05 15.01
N VAL A 185 3.90 0.35 14.02
CA VAL A 185 2.44 0.26 14.09
C VAL A 185 1.91 -0.44 12.84
N ASN A 186 1.23 -1.57 13.02
CA ASN A 186 0.57 -2.30 11.95
C ASN A 186 -0.95 -2.11 12.04
N ILE A 187 -1.57 -1.70 10.95
CA ILE A 187 -2.98 -1.33 10.86
C ILE A 187 -3.64 -2.19 9.80
N THR A 188 -4.65 -2.97 10.20
CA THR A 188 -5.54 -3.66 9.28
C THR A 188 -6.95 -3.10 9.46
N ALA A 189 -7.60 -2.66 8.38
CA ALA A 189 -8.92 -2.02 8.46
C ALA A 189 -9.86 -2.40 7.30
N ILE A 190 -11.16 -2.24 7.54
CA ILE A 190 -12.22 -2.48 6.54
C ILE A 190 -13.04 -1.20 6.34
N ALA A 191 -13.01 -0.67 5.12
CA ALA A 191 -13.85 0.44 4.66
C ALA A 191 -15.19 -0.08 4.10
N ASP A 192 -16.23 0.75 4.05
CA ASP A 192 -17.53 0.47 3.43
C ASP A 192 -17.53 0.70 1.91
N SER A 193 -16.66 1.58 1.41
CA SER A 193 -16.54 1.91 -0.01
C SER A 193 -15.08 2.14 -0.44
N GLU A 194 -14.86 2.20 -1.75
CA GLU A 194 -13.53 2.52 -2.32
C GLU A 194 -13.13 3.97 -2.03
N GLU A 195 -14.09 4.90 -2.04
CA GLU A 195 -13.89 6.30 -1.63
C GLU A 195 -13.46 6.39 -0.16
N GLU A 196 -14.17 5.71 0.75
CA GLU A 196 -13.81 5.70 2.17
C GLU A 196 -12.46 5.02 2.40
N LYS A 197 -12.11 3.98 1.63
CA LYS A 197 -10.78 3.37 1.69
C LYS A 197 -9.69 4.39 1.37
N LEU A 198 -9.86 5.19 0.32
CA LEU A 198 -8.89 6.23 -0.05
C LEU A 198 -8.77 7.29 1.05
N GLU A 199 -9.89 7.77 1.59
CA GLU A 199 -9.92 8.71 2.72
C GLU A 199 -9.19 8.16 3.95
N MET A 200 -9.40 6.88 4.28
CA MET A 200 -8.73 6.20 5.38
C MET A 200 -7.22 6.06 5.13
N GLU A 201 -6.81 5.66 3.93
CA GLU A 201 -5.39 5.53 3.57
C GLU A 201 -4.67 6.88 3.66
N GLU A 202 -5.28 7.93 3.14
CA GLU A 202 -4.77 9.29 3.22
C GLU A 202 -4.69 9.77 4.68
N ALA A 203 -5.72 9.51 5.49
CA ALA A 203 -5.71 9.86 6.90
C ALA A 203 -4.55 9.18 7.66
N ILE A 204 -4.22 7.92 7.34
CA ILE A 204 -3.08 7.21 7.96
C ILE A 204 -1.74 7.73 7.43
N ASP A 205 -1.64 8.05 6.14
CA ASP A 205 -0.46 8.71 5.58
C ASP A 205 -0.19 10.07 6.23
N ALA A 206 -1.24 10.82 6.51
CA ALA A 206 -1.15 12.08 7.23
C ALA A 206 -0.55 11.91 8.63
N LEU A 207 -0.99 10.88 9.36
CA LEU A 207 -0.40 10.55 10.66
C LEU A 207 1.09 10.21 10.52
N ARG A 208 1.47 9.43 9.51
CA ARG A 208 2.87 9.05 9.28
C ARG A 208 3.77 10.25 8.97
N ARG A 209 3.28 11.25 8.25
CA ARG A 209 4.06 12.45 7.85
C ARG A 209 4.38 13.41 9.01
N ARG A 210 3.70 13.29 10.15
CA ARG A 210 3.92 14.18 11.30
C ARG A 210 5.36 14.09 11.84
N PRO A 211 6.00 15.21 12.23
CA PRO A 211 7.38 15.20 12.76
C PRO A 211 7.59 14.26 13.95
N ALA A 212 6.60 14.14 14.84
CA ALA A 212 6.65 13.26 16.00
C ALA A 212 6.67 11.76 15.65
N ASN A 213 6.28 11.39 14.43
CA ASN A 213 6.16 10.02 13.97
C ASN A 213 7.29 9.63 12.99
N ARG A 214 8.26 10.54 12.76
CA ARG A 214 9.43 10.26 11.91
C ARG A 214 10.26 9.13 12.52
N GLY A 215 10.54 8.11 11.72
CA GLY A 215 11.27 6.90 12.14
C GLY A 215 10.38 5.75 12.62
N LEU A 216 9.06 5.92 12.70
CA LEU A 216 8.13 4.82 12.96
C LEU A 216 7.86 4.02 11.68
N LEU A 217 7.93 2.69 11.77
CA LEU A 217 7.49 1.81 10.69
C LEU A 217 5.97 1.61 10.77
N VAL A 218 5.23 2.29 9.89
CA VAL A 218 3.78 2.16 9.79
C VAL A 218 3.41 1.28 8.61
N ILE A 219 2.75 0.15 8.88
CA ILE A 219 2.22 -0.76 7.86
C ILE A 219 0.71 -0.62 7.86
N ARG A 220 0.10 -0.43 6.68
CA ARG A 220 -1.35 -0.37 6.51
C ARG A 220 -1.85 -1.40 5.51
N GLU A 221 -2.95 -2.05 5.85
CA GLU A 221 -3.69 -2.97 4.99
C GLU A 221 -5.18 -2.63 5.10
N ILE A 222 -5.71 -1.81 4.17
CA ILE A 222 -7.11 -1.39 4.16
C ILE A 222 -7.83 -2.03 2.96
N SER A 223 -8.95 -2.68 3.21
CA SER A 223 -9.78 -3.30 2.18
C SER A 223 -11.16 -2.66 2.11
N ALA A 224 -11.70 -2.48 0.91
CA ALA A 224 -13.09 -2.10 0.67
C ALA A 224 -13.86 -3.27 0.02
N PRO A 225 -15.14 -3.48 0.35
CA PRO A 225 -16.00 -4.40 -0.39
C PRO A 225 -16.16 -3.89 -1.83
N ARG A 226 -16.26 -4.83 -2.77
CA ARG A 226 -16.48 -4.48 -4.18
C ARG A 226 -17.85 -3.83 -4.37
N PRO A 227 -17.97 -2.80 -5.22
CA PRO A 227 -19.24 -2.16 -5.50
C PRO A 227 -20.24 -3.15 -6.09
N VAL A 228 -21.50 -3.06 -5.69
CA VAL A 228 -22.60 -3.80 -6.32
C VAL A 228 -23.10 -2.99 -7.51
N ILE A 229 -22.96 -3.54 -8.71
CA ILE A 229 -23.40 -2.92 -9.95
C ILE A 229 -24.76 -3.52 -10.33
N ALA A 230 -25.81 -2.68 -10.34
CA ALA A 230 -27.15 -3.07 -10.74
C ALA A 230 -27.81 -1.94 -11.57
N PRO A 231 -28.25 -2.19 -12.82
CA PRO A 231 -28.04 -3.41 -13.58
C PRO A 231 -26.56 -3.61 -13.96
N PHE A 232 -26.13 -4.87 -14.06
CA PHE A 232 -24.78 -5.22 -14.48
C PHE A 232 -24.65 -4.99 -15.99
N THR A 233 -23.92 -3.95 -16.37
CA THR A 233 -23.99 -3.39 -17.72
C THR A 233 -22.65 -3.41 -18.45
N LEU A 234 -22.73 -3.62 -19.76
CA LEU A 234 -21.60 -3.44 -20.66
C LEU A 234 -22.11 -2.92 -21.99
N ARG A 235 -21.44 -1.92 -22.56
CA ARG A 235 -21.78 -1.35 -23.85
C ARG A 235 -20.52 -1.10 -24.64
N PHE A 236 -20.38 -1.81 -25.76
CA PHE A 236 -19.27 -1.70 -26.69
C PHE A 236 -19.76 -1.15 -28.01
N VAL A 237 -19.04 -0.17 -28.56
CA VAL A 237 -19.44 0.59 -29.74
C VAL A 237 -18.28 0.65 -30.73
N ILE A 238 -18.58 0.48 -32.02
CA ILE A 238 -17.68 0.75 -33.14
C ILE A 238 -18.36 1.78 -34.04
N ASP A 239 -17.87 3.01 -33.99
CA ASP A 239 -18.35 4.15 -34.77
C ASP A 239 -17.19 4.88 -35.48
N ASP A 240 -17.43 6.10 -35.94
CA ASP A 240 -16.42 6.93 -36.62
C ASP A 240 -15.21 7.30 -35.74
N ALA A 241 -15.35 7.29 -34.40
CA ALA A 241 -14.25 7.51 -33.46
C ALA A 241 -13.42 6.22 -33.22
N GLY A 242 -13.91 5.07 -33.68
CA GLY A 242 -13.29 3.77 -33.54
C GLY A 242 -13.90 2.94 -32.40
N PRO A 243 -13.41 1.70 -32.20
CA PRO A 243 -13.94 0.78 -31.21
C PRO A 243 -13.64 1.25 -29.78
N HIS A 244 -14.66 1.32 -28.92
CA HIS A 244 -14.52 1.77 -27.53
C HIS A 244 -15.64 1.23 -26.63
N PHE A 245 -15.45 1.35 -25.31
CA PHE A 245 -16.50 1.10 -24.32
C PHE A 245 -17.21 2.40 -23.93
N ASP A 246 -18.54 2.32 -23.88
CA ASP A 246 -19.39 3.33 -23.23
C ASP A 246 -19.62 2.98 -21.76
N ALA A 247 -19.74 1.68 -21.47
CA ALA A 247 -19.75 1.12 -20.12
C ALA A 247 -19.08 -0.25 -20.18
N CYS A 248 -18.37 -0.63 -19.13
CA CYS A 248 -17.88 -1.99 -19.01
C CYS A 248 -17.83 -2.41 -17.54
N SER A 249 -18.47 -3.54 -17.24
CA SER A 249 -18.45 -4.17 -15.92
C SER A 249 -17.86 -5.57 -16.00
N ALA A 250 -17.08 -5.95 -15.00
CA ALA A 250 -16.49 -7.28 -14.88
C ALA A 250 -16.58 -7.81 -13.44
N ASP A 251 -16.82 -9.10 -13.29
CA ASP A 251 -17.01 -9.77 -12.00
C ASP A 251 -15.70 -10.27 -11.38
N THR A 252 -14.64 -10.41 -12.18
CA THR A 252 -13.31 -10.81 -11.72
C THR A 252 -12.23 -10.20 -12.59
N GLU A 253 -11.00 -10.10 -12.06
CA GLU A 253 -9.83 -9.67 -12.83
C GLU A 253 -9.51 -10.60 -14.02
N ARG A 254 -9.94 -11.87 -13.94
CA ARG A 254 -9.86 -12.79 -15.08
C ARG A 254 -10.84 -12.39 -16.18
N SER A 255 -12.10 -12.12 -15.82
CA SER A 255 -13.13 -11.66 -16.76
C SER A 255 -12.75 -10.33 -17.41
N ARG A 256 -12.30 -9.35 -16.61
CA ARG A 256 -11.81 -8.05 -17.09
C ARG A 256 -10.74 -8.21 -18.18
N ARG A 257 -9.67 -8.96 -17.90
CA ARG A 257 -8.60 -9.20 -18.88
C ARG A 257 -9.09 -9.83 -20.18
N ARG A 258 -10.05 -10.77 -20.11
CA ARG A 258 -10.63 -11.40 -21.31
C ARG A 258 -11.45 -10.41 -22.14
N ILE A 259 -12.29 -9.61 -21.49
CA ILE A 259 -13.13 -8.60 -22.15
C ILE A 259 -12.26 -7.53 -22.82
N LEU A 260 -11.25 -7.01 -22.11
CA LEU A 260 -10.31 -6.02 -22.64
C LEU A 260 -9.48 -6.58 -23.80
N ALA A 261 -9.07 -7.86 -23.73
CA ALA A 261 -8.37 -8.53 -24.83
C ALA A 261 -9.26 -8.67 -26.08
N ALA A 262 -10.57 -8.95 -25.92
CA ALA A 262 -11.50 -9.00 -27.04
C ALA A 262 -11.72 -7.62 -27.67
N ALA A 263 -11.86 -6.57 -26.86
CA ALA A 263 -11.94 -5.20 -27.37
C ALA A 263 -10.66 -4.80 -28.13
N SER A 264 -9.48 -5.15 -27.61
CA SER A 264 -8.21 -4.93 -28.29
C SER A 264 -8.12 -5.70 -29.61
N ALA A 265 -8.61 -6.94 -29.66
CA ALA A 265 -8.70 -7.73 -30.90
C ALA A 265 -9.67 -7.13 -31.93
N ALA A 266 -10.67 -6.39 -31.47
CA ALA A 266 -11.57 -5.59 -32.31
C ALA A 266 -10.96 -4.24 -32.75
N ASN A 267 -9.66 -4.01 -32.52
CA ASN A 267 -8.92 -2.76 -32.76
C ASN A 267 -9.35 -1.57 -31.88
N ALA A 268 -9.87 -1.81 -30.67
CA ALA A 268 -10.09 -0.72 -29.72
C ALA A 268 -8.76 -0.10 -29.28
N THR A 269 -8.64 1.22 -29.40
CA THR A 269 -7.44 1.99 -29.06
C THR A 269 -7.77 3.04 -28.02
N GLY A 270 -6.87 3.25 -27.04
CA GLY A 270 -7.05 4.20 -25.95
C GLY A 270 -7.02 3.53 -24.57
N THR A 271 -7.40 4.26 -23.53
CA THR A 271 -7.58 3.74 -22.17
C THR A 271 -8.86 2.93 -22.11
N LEU A 272 -8.74 1.61 -22.24
CA LEU A 272 -9.85 0.67 -22.07
C LEU A 272 -9.91 0.24 -20.60
N ASP A 273 -11.05 0.49 -19.96
CA ASP A 273 -11.27 0.05 -18.59
C ASP A 273 -12.64 -0.61 -18.41
N CYS A 274 -12.73 -1.49 -17.41
CA CYS A 274 -13.92 -2.19 -16.98
C CYS A 274 -13.96 -2.22 -15.45
N THR A 275 -14.99 -1.62 -14.88
CA THR A 275 -15.21 -1.55 -13.43
C THR A 275 -15.43 -2.96 -12.85
N LEU A 276 -14.71 -3.28 -11.77
CA LEU A 276 -14.87 -4.56 -11.08
C LEU A 276 -15.96 -4.48 -10.01
N GLY A 277 -17.06 -5.22 -10.18
CA GLY A 277 -18.20 -5.13 -9.28
C GLY A 277 -19.00 -6.42 -9.15
N LEU A 278 -19.76 -6.54 -8.07
CA LEU A 278 -20.71 -7.64 -7.84
C LEU A 278 -22.01 -7.36 -8.61
N GLY A 279 -22.88 -8.36 -8.78
CA GLY A 279 -24.16 -8.22 -9.50
C GLY A 279 -24.21 -8.93 -10.85
N VAL A 280 -23.17 -9.69 -11.21
CA VAL A 280 -23.11 -10.43 -12.48
C VAL A 280 -24.27 -11.45 -12.58
N PRO A 281 -24.99 -11.51 -13.71
CA PRO A 281 -26.13 -12.43 -13.88
C PRO A 281 -25.70 -13.91 -13.99
N THR A 282 -24.48 -14.17 -14.48
CA THR A 282 -23.93 -15.52 -14.68
C THR A 282 -22.41 -15.50 -14.65
N THR A 283 -21.78 -16.64 -14.30
CA THR A 283 -20.33 -16.84 -14.40
C THR A 283 -19.81 -16.82 -15.84
N GLU A 284 -20.69 -16.96 -16.83
CA GLU A 284 -20.37 -16.95 -18.27
C GLU A 284 -20.45 -15.55 -18.90
N TRP A 285 -20.55 -14.49 -18.08
CA TRP A 285 -20.62 -13.11 -18.54
C TRP A 285 -19.50 -12.75 -19.52
N ALA A 286 -18.25 -13.04 -19.14
CA ALA A 286 -17.10 -12.74 -19.99
C ALA A 286 -17.13 -13.51 -21.31
N ASP A 287 -17.65 -14.73 -21.32
CA ASP A 287 -17.79 -15.52 -22.55
C ASP A 287 -18.80 -14.88 -23.49
N ALA A 288 -19.99 -14.51 -22.99
CA ALA A 288 -21.03 -13.85 -23.76
C ALA A 288 -20.56 -12.50 -24.33
N VAL A 289 -19.91 -11.68 -23.51
CA VAL A 289 -19.37 -10.38 -23.90
C VAL A 289 -18.30 -10.52 -24.99
N VAL A 290 -17.38 -11.47 -24.86
CA VAL A 290 -16.32 -11.69 -25.85
C VAL A 290 -16.92 -12.08 -27.21
N GLN A 291 -17.93 -12.94 -27.24
CA GLN A 291 -18.64 -13.30 -28.49
C GLN A 291 -19.36 -12.10 -29.10
N ALA A 292 -20.02 -11.29 -28.27
CA ALA A 292 -20.72 -10.10 -28.71
C ALA A 292 -19.78 -9.01 -29.27
N ILE A 293 -18.62 -8.79 -28.66
CA ILE A 293 -17.60 -7.86 -29.19
C ILE A 293 -17.11 -8.33 -30.56
N ALA A 294 -16.85 -9.63 -30.71
CA ALA A 294 -16.47 -10.21 -32.00
C ALA A 294 -17.56 -10.03 -33.06
N ALA A 295 -18.83 -10.21 -32.69
CA ALA A 295 -19.97 -9.99 -33.57
C ALA A 295 -20.06 -8.54 -34.08
N VAL A 296 -19.87 -7.54 -33.21
CA VAL A 296 -19.85 -6.12 -33.65
C VAL A 296 -18.66 -5.83 -34.57
N ALA A 297 -17.50 -6.42 -34.30
CA ALA A 297 -16.33 -6.30 -35.18
C ALA A 297 -16.57 -6.93 -36.56
N ASP A 298 -17.22 -8.10 -36.62
CA ASP A 298 -17.56 -8.81 -37.86
C ASP A 298 -18.60 -8.05 -38.71
N LEU A 299 -19.50 -7.28 -38.08
CA LEU A 299 -20.43 -6.38 -38.77
C LEU A 299 -19.72 -5.14 -39.35
N GLY A 300 -18.49 -4.85 -38.90
CA GLY A 300 -17.73 -3.67 -39.33
C GLY A 300 -18.22 -2.36 -38.70
N GLY A 301 -19.05 -2.43 -37.65
CA GLY A 301 -19.59 -1.26 -36.97
C GLY A 301 -20.92 -1.53 -36.25
N GLY A 302 -21.31 -0.63 -35.34
CA GLY A 302 -22.54 -0.71 -34.57
C GLY A 302 -22.26 -0.75 -33.05
N SER A 303 -23.20 -1.27 -32.28
CA SER A 303 -23.05 -1.38 -30.84
C SER A 303 -23.68 -2.64 -30.28
N VAL A 304 -23.10 -3.19 -29.21
CA VAL A 304 -23.75 -4.20 -28.38
C VAL A 304 -23.87 -3.71 -26.95
N THR A 305 -25.05 -3.87 -26.36
CA THR A 305 -25.37 -3.49 -24.98
C THR A 305 -25.84 -4.71 -24.22
N PHE A 306 -25.24 -4.97 -23.07
CA PHE A 306 -25.70 -5.91 -22.07
C PHE A 306 -26.28 -5.12 -20.90
N SER A 307 -27.44 -5.54 -20.45
CA SER A 307 -28.07 -5.12 -19.20
C SER A 307 -28.56 -6.38 -18.50
N ASP A 308 -27.80 -6.84 -17.50
CA ASP A 308 -27.97 -8.16 -16.91
C ASP A 308 -28.02 -9.27 -17.98
N ALA A 309 -29.12 -9.99 -18.11
CA ALA A 309 -29.29 -11.07 -19.08
C ALA A 309 -29.74 -10.61 -20.47
N ASP A 310 -30.13 -9.35 -20.63
CA ASP A 310 -30.63 -8.82 -21.89
C ASP A 310 -29.47 -8.27 -22.74
N VAL A 311 -29.41 -8.70 -24.00
CA VAL A 311 -28.36 -8.34 -24.96
C VAL A 311 -29.02 -7.65 -26.14
N THR A 312 -28.65 -6.41 -26.43
CA THR A 312 -29.09 -5.71 -27.63
C THR A 312 -27.94 -5.44 -28.58
N LEU A 313 -28.04 -5.96 -29.80
CA LEU A 313 -27.12 -5.71 -30.90
C LEU A 313 -27.76 -4.75 -31.90
N VAL A 314 -27.12 -3.60 -32.14
CA VAL A 314 -27.55 -2.61 -33.13
C VAL A 314 -26.49 -2.52 -34.22
N ALA A 315 -26.85 -2.87 -35.45
CA ALA A 315 -25.95 -2.78 -36.60
C ALA A 315 -25.97 -1.38 -37.25
N LEU A 316 -24.96 -1.08 -38.07
CA LEU A 316 -24.98 0.13 -38.91
C LEU A 316 -26.10 0.05 -39.95
N GLU A 317 -26.66 1.21 -40.32
CA GLU A 317 -27.63 1.36 -41.42
C GLU A 317 -27.09 0.81 -42.76
N THR A 318 -25.78 0.93 -42.98
CA THR A 318 -25.08 0.48 -44.19
C THR A 318 -24.83 -1.04 -44.24
N THR A 319 -25.13 -1.77 -43.16
CA THR A 319 -24.87 -3.21 -43.05
C THR A 319 -25.73 -4.00 -44.04
N ARG A 320 -25.10 -4.88 -44.84
CA ARG A 320 -25.83 -5.77 -45.76
C ARG A 320 -26.70 -6.75 -44.96
N GLN A 321 -27.92 -7.01 -45.42
CA GLN A 321 -28.86 -7.88 -44.70
C GLN A 321 -28.29 -9.29 -44.50
N GLU A 322 -27.62 -9.86 -45.50
CA GLU A 322 -27.01 -11.20 -45.41
C GLU A 322 -25.91 -11.28 -44.33
N ASP A 323 -25.11 -10.22 -44.17
CA ASP A 323 -24.07 -10.16 -43.15
C ASP A 323 -24.69 -10.03 -41.76
N PHE A 324 -25.75 -9.21 -41.64
CA PHE A 324 -26.51 -9.05 -40.41
C PHE A 324 -27.15 -10.37 -39.96
N ASP A 325 -27.89 -11.04 -40.84
CA ASP A 325 -28.58 -12.30 -40.51
C ASP A 325 -27.59 -13.41 -40.12
N ARG A 326 -26.41 -13.47 -40.78
CA ARG A 326 -25.35 -14.42 -40.43
C ARG A 326 -24.78 -14.15 -39.05
N VAL A 327 -24.36 -12.92 -38.78
CA VAL A 327 -23.72 -12.57 -37.49
C VAL A 327 -24.70 -12.72 -36.33
N VAL A 328 -25.96 -12.30 -36.51
CA VAL A 328 -27.01 -12.50 -35.49
C VAL A 328 -27.20 -13.99 -35.19
N GLY A 329 -27.30 -14.84 -36.22
CA GLY A 329 -27.47 -16.28 -36.02
C GLY A 329 -26.26 -16.97 -35.37
N GLU A 330 -25.03 -16.54 -35.72
CA GLU A 330 -23.80 -17.03 -35.08
C GLU A 330 -23.73 -16.59 -33.61
N LEU A 331 -24.06 -15.32 -33.32
CA LEU A 331 -24.08 -14.80 -31.95
C LEU A 331 -25.15 -15.51 -31.10
N GLU A 332 -26.39 -15.63 -31.59
CA GLU A 332 -27.48 -16.32 -30.89
C GLU A 332 -27.13 -17.78 -30.57
N SER A 333 -26.44 -18.48 -31.48
CA SER A 333 -26.00 -19.86 -31.25
C SER A 333 -24.83 -19.99 -30.27
N ASN A 334 -24.01 -18.94 -30.10
CA ASN A 334 -22.82 -18.95 -29.25
C ASN A 334 -23.06 -18.32 -27.88
N LEU A 335 -24.15 -17.56 -27.71
CA LEU A 335 -24.55 -16.99 -26.42
C LEU A 335 -25.03 -18.10 -25.47
N PRO A 336 -24.65 -18.06 -24.19
CA PRO A 336 -25.22 -18.95 -23.18
C PRO A 336 -26.74 -18.81 -23.07
N GLU A 337 -27.45 -19.89 -22.71
CA GLU A 337 -28.93 -19.94 -22.65
C GLU A 337 -29.58 -18.89 -21.75
N VAL A 338 -28.83 -18.33 -20.80
CA VAL A 338 -29.35 -17.32 -19.87
C VAL A 338 -29.56 -15.96 -20.53
N PHE A 339 -28.92 -15.70 -21.68
CA PHE A 339 -28.97 -14.41 -22.35
C PHE A 339 -30.07 -14.34 -23.42
N SER A 340 -30.77 -13.20 -23.48
CA SER A 340 -31.78 -12.91 -24.50
C SER A 340 -31.23 -11.90 -25.51
N LEU A 341 -31.07 -12.31 -26.78
CA LEU A 341 -30.57 -11.43 -27.84
C LEU A 341 -31.71 -10.69 -28.56
N HIS A 342 -31.63 -9.37 -28.57
CA HIS A 342 -32.43 -8.47 -29.37
C HIS A 342 -31.55 -7.82 -30.44
N SER A 343 -31.84 -8.07 -31.72
CA SER A 343 -31.07 -7.52 -32.83
C SER A 343 -31.87 -6.45 -33.58
N VAL A 344 -31.29 -5.27 -33.78
CA VAL A 344 -31.91 -4.16 -34.50
C VAL A 344 -31.01 -3.73 -35.66
N LYS A 345 -31.58 -3.71 -36.87
CA LYS A 345 -30.99 -3.05 -38.03
C LYS A 345 -31.83 -1.82 -38.37
N PRO A 346 -31.32 -0.59 -38.19
CA PRO A 346 -32.10 0.61 -38.46
C PRO A 346 -32.47 0.73 -39.95
N GLU A 347 -33.70 1.15 -40.22
CA GLU A 347 -34.18 1.47 -41.57
C GLU A 347 -33.87 2.94 -41.92
N PRO A 348 -33.60 3.28 -43.20
CA PRO A 348 -33.40 4.67 -43.61
C PRO A 348 -34.66 5.49 -43.31
N PRO A 349 -34.54 6.74 -42.81
CA PRO A 349 -35.72 7.56 -42.55
C PRO A 349 -36.52 7.77 -43.84
N GLU A 350 -37.82 7.46 -43.81
CA GLU A 350 -38.73 7.82 -44.90
C GLU A 350 -38.73 9.35 -45.02
N THR A 351 -38.30 9.84 -46.19
CA THR A 351 -38.33 11.26 -46.51
C THR A 351 -39.77 11.62 -46.86
N ASP A 352 -40.58 11.90 -45.83
CA ASP A 352 -41.86 12.58 -46.07
C ASP A 352 -41.57 14.05 -46.37
N ASP A 353 -41.63 14.42 -47.64
CA ASP A 353 -41.45 15.79 -48.18
C ASP A 353 -42.58 16.76 -47.74
N SER A 354 -43.29 16.47 -46.63
CA SER A 354 -44.37 17.28 -46.09
C SER A 354 -43.85 18.36 -45.11
N VAL A 355 -43.49 19.51 -45.68
CA VAL A 355 -43.57 20.87 -45.09
C VAL A 355 -43.18 21.03 -43.60
N GLY A 356 -41.91 21.38 -43.35
CA GLY A 356 -41.57 22.52 -42.47
C GLY A 356 -41.34 22.30 -40.97
N ALA A 357 -41.49 21.10 -40.43
CA ALA A 357 -41.01 20.79 -39.08
C ALA A 357 -40.16 19.53 -39.13
N GLY A 358 -38.86 19.66 -38.85
CA GLY A 358 -37.98 18.49 -38.71
C GLY A 358 -38.49 17.50 -37.65
N PRO A 359 -37.86 16.32 -37.50
CA PRO A 359 -38.26 15.33 -36.52
C PRO A 359 -38.36 15.91 -35.09
N PRO A 360 -39.24 15.36 -34.23
CA PRO A 360 -39.35 15.78 -32.83
C PRO A 360 -38.00 15.75 -32.13
N GLU A 361 -37.61 16.89 -31.56
CA GLU A 361 -36.33 17.09 -30.91
C GLU A 361 -36.51 17.90 -29.63
N PHE A 362 -35.84 17.45 -28.57
CA PHE A 362 -35.64 18.18 -27.33
C PHE A 362 -34.14 18.30 -27.07
N THR A 363 -33.69 19.48 -26.68
CA THR A 363 -32.28 19.75 -26.41
C THR A 363 -32.15 20.38 -25.02
N ALA A 364 -31.26 19.84 -24.20
CA ALA A 364 -30.83 20.51 -22.98
C ALA A 364 -29.31 20.73 -23.01
N THR A 365 -28.87 21.92 -22.66
CA THR A 365 -27.44 22.29 -22.66
C THR A 365 -27.07 22.83 -21.29
N ARG A 366 -25.97 22.33 -20.73
CA ARG A 366 -25.34 22.80 -19.50
C ARG A 366 -24.01 23.48 -19.85
N SER A 367 -23.86 24.76 -19.53
CA SER A 367 -22.62 25.49 -19.73
C SER A 367 -21.58 25.16 -18.65
N PRO A 368 -20.27 25.41 -18.87
CA PRO A 368 -19.24 25.26 -17.85
C PRO A 368 -19.48 26.10 -16.58
N GLU A 369 -20.21 27.21 -16.71
CA GLU A 369 -20.61 28.07 -15.59
C GLU A 369 -21.85 27.54 -14.84
N GLY A 370 -22.36 26.37 -15.21
CA GLY A 370 -23.50 25.71 -14.58
C GLY A 370 -24.87 26.19 -15.05
N GLN A 371 -24.97 27.02 -16.11
CA GLN A 371 -26.26 27.45 -16.65
C GLN A 371 -26.89 26.36 -17.52
N VAL A 372 -28.17 26.10 -17.33
CA VAL A 372 -28.92 25.06 -18.05
C VAL A 372 -30.01 25.67 -18.89
N GLN A 373 -30.04 25.33 -20.18
CA GLN A 373 -31.04 25.78 -21.13
C GLN A 373 -31.81 24.60 -21.72
N LEU A 374 -33.14 24.61 -21.55
CA LEU A 374 -34.04 23.58 -22.05
C LEU A 374 -34.82 24.11 -23.27
N ARG A 375 -34.73 23.42 -24.41
CA ARG A 375 -35.37 23.80 -25.69
C ARG A 375 -36.01 22.59 -26.36
N GLY A 376 -36.91 22.84 -27.31
CA GLY A 376 -37.53 21.80 -28.12
C GLY A 376 -39.00 21.56 -27.77
N ARG A 377 -39.49 20.34 -27.98
CA ARG A 377 -40.92 20.00 -27.86
C ARG A 377 -41.21 19.07 -26.67
N LEU A 378 -42.37 19.24 -26.04
CA LEU A 378 -42.88 18.44 -24.93
C LEU A 378 -44.38 18.18 -25.11
N ASN A 379 -44.88 17.01 -24.66
CA ASN A 379 -46.24 16.56 -24.99
C ASN A 379 -47.34 17.50 -24.51
N ASN A 380 -47.20 18.05 -23.30
CA ASN A 380 -48.23 18.88 -22.67
C ASN A 380 -47.63 19.80 -21.57
N ALA A 381 -48.48 20.66 -21.00
CA ALA A 381 -48.06 21.62 -19.97
C ALA A 381 -47.58 20.94 -18.68
N MET A 382 -48.19 19.83 -18.28
CA MET A 382 -47.79 19.07 -17.09
C MET A 382 -46.37 18.51 -17.24
N VAL A 383 -46.05 17.94 -18.40
CA VAL A 383 -44.69 17.44 -18.70
C VAL A 383 -43.67 18.57 -18.68
N ARG A 384 -44.01 19.75 -19.25
CA ARG A 384 -43.13 20.92 -19.18
C ARG A 384 -42.83 21.36 -17.75
N GLU A 385 -43.84 21.45 -16.90
CA GLU A 385 -43.68 21.81 -15.50
C GLU A 385 -42.87 20.76 -14.72
N THR A 386 -43.07 19.47 -15.03
CA THR A 386 -42.30 18.36 -14.45
C THR A 386 -40.83 18.45 -14.82
N VAL A 387 -40.54 18.63 -16.11
CA VAL A 387 -39.18 18.78 -16.64
C VAL A 387 -38.48 20.00 -16.05
N GLU A 388 -39.18 21.14 -15.97
CA GLU A 388 -38.64 22.35 -15.37
C GLU A 388 -38.35 22.17 -13.87
N SER A 389 -39.27 21.56 -13.13
CA SER A 389 -39.10 21.32 -11.69
C SER A 389 -37.95 20.35 -11.41
N PHE A 390 -37.86 19.28 -12.20
CA PHE A 390 -36.75 18.32 -12.13
C PHE A 390 -35.41 19.00 -12.40
N ALA A 391 -35.31 19.79 -13.48
CA ALA A 391 -34.09 20.52 -13.80
C ALA A 391 -33.71 21.51 -12.70
N LYS A 392 -34.67 22.26 -12.14
CA LYS A 392 -34.39 23.19 -11.03
C LYS A 392 -33.91 22.48 -9.77
N ALA A 393 -34.41 21.28 -9.50
CA ALA A 393 -33.97 20.48 -8.36
C ALA A 393 -32.53 19.95 -8.54
N ARG A 394 -32.14 19.59 -9.77
CA ARG A 394 -30.80 19.05 -10.08
C ARG A 394 -29.73 20.11 -10.29
N PHE A 395 -30.06 21.20 -10.99
CA PHE A 395 -29.09 22.20 -11.45
C PHE A 395 -29.21 23.57 -10.73
N GLY A 396 -30.19 23.70 -9.83
CA GLY A 396 -30.46 24.94 -9.10
C GLY A 396 -31.43 25.86 -9.82
N ALA A 397 -32.36 26.45 -9.06
CA ALA A 397 -33.49 27.21 -9.61
C ALA A 397 -33.08 28.49 -10.39
N ALA A 398 -31.94 29.10 -10.03
CA ALA A 398 -31.44 30.31 -10.67
C ALA A 398 -30.71 30.04 -11.99
N SER A 399 -30.30 28.79 -12.23
CA SER A 399 -29.44 28.41 -13.36
C SER A 399 -30.23 27.84 -14.53
N VAL A 400 -31.52 27.54 -14.37
CA VAL A 400 -32.35 26.84 -15.37
C VAL A 400 -33.24 27.82 -16.14
N TYR A 401 -33.14 27.77 -17.47
CA TYR A 401 -34.00 28.51 -18.39
C TYR A 401 -34.76 27.57 -19.34
N THR A 402 -36.10 27.57 -19.24
CA THR A 402 -36.97 26.72 -20.08
C THR A 402 -37.60 27.52 -21.22
N ALA A 403 -37.33 27.10 -22.45
CA ALA A 403 -37.93 27.63 -23.69
C ALA A 403 -38.60 26.54 -24.53
N ALA A 404 -38.93 25.39 -23.93
CA ALA A 404 -39.61 24.29 -24.60
C ALA A 404 -41.06 24.66 -24.99
N ARG A 405 -41.52 24.17 -26.14
CA ARG A 405 -42.88 24.33 -26.68
C ARG A 405 -43.69 23.07 -26.46
N ILE A 406 -45.02 23.20 -26.48
CA ILE A 406 -45.93 22.05 -26.36
C ILE A 406 -46.25 21.54 -27.76
N ASP A 407 -46.17 20.22 -27.94
CA ASP A 407 -46.55 19.50 -29.14
C ASP A 407 -47.28 18.21 -28.72
N GLU A 408 -48.60 18.19 -28.87
CA GLU A 408 -49.45 17.07 -28.43
C GLU A 408 -49.35 15.84 -29.35
N THR A 409 -48.65 15.96 -30.49
CA THR A 409 -48.46 14.85 -31.45
C THR A 409 -47.30 13.93 -31.08
N LEU A 410 -46.55 14.26 -30.03
CA LEU A 410 -45.42 13.49 -29.56
C LEU A 410 -45.83 12.13 -28.95
N PRO A 411 -45.00 11.07 -29.12
CA PRO A 411 -45.24 9.77 -28.51
C PRO A 411 -45.35 9.79 -26.97
N ASP A 412 -46.10 8.86 -26.39
CA ASP A 412 -46.35 8.78 -24.93
C ASP A 412 -45.07 8.52 -24.10
N ASN A 413 -44.05 7.89 -24.68
CA ASN A 413 -42.77 7.62 -24.02
C ASN A 413 -41.81 8.82 -24.04
N TRP A 414 -42.15 9.91 -24.74
CA TRP A 414 -41.30 11.10 -24.86
C TRP A 414 -40.90 11.75 -23.52
N PRO A 415 -41.78 11.88 -22.51
CA PRO A 415 -41.40 12.45 -21.21
C PRO A 415 -40.33 11.64 -20.47
N VAL A 416 -40.38 10.31 -20.55
CA VAL A 416 -39.39 9.42 -19.93
C VAL A 416 -38.03 9.65 -20.58
N ARG A 417 -37.99 9.78 -21.91
CA ARG A 417 -36.75 10.02 -22.67
C ARG A 417 -36.11 11.37 -22.32
N VAL A 418 -36.93 12.42 -22.22
CA VAL A 418 -36.47 13.75 -21.82
C VAL A 418 -35.91 13.77 -20.39
N LEU A 419 -36.62 13.14 -19.44
CA LEU A 419 -36.18 13.11 -18.04
C LEU A 419 -34.91 12.28 -17.86
N ALA A 420 -34.80 11.13 -18.54
CA ALA A 420 -33.59 10.32 -18.53
C ALA A 420 -32.39 11.08 -19.10
N GLY A 421 -32.57 11.79 -20.22
CA GLY A 421 -31.53 12.64 -20.79
C GLY A 421 -31.09 13.78 -19.87
N LEU A 422 -32.03 14.40 -19.15
CA LEU A 422 -31.72 15.45 -18.17
C LEU A 422 -30.99 14.92 -16.94
N GLN A 423 -31.34 13.71 -16.48
CA GLN A 423 -30.64 13.07 -15.38
C GLN A 423 -29.22 12.66 -15.83
N ALA A 424 -29.05 12.14 -17.04
CA ALA A 424 -27.73 11.88 -17.61
C ALA A 424 -26.86 13.15 -17.70
N LEU A 425 -27.45 14.27 -18.13
CA LEU A 425 -26.75 15.57 -18.15
C LEU A 425 -26.37 16.07 -16.75
N SER A 426 -27.05 15.62 -15.68
CA SER A 426 -26.70 16.02 -14.31
C SER A 426 -25.41 15.40 -13.80
N GLU A 427 -25.00 14.26 -14.37
CA GLU A 427 -23.73 13.59 -14.05
C GLU A 427 -22.51 14.24 -14.73
N LEU A 428 -22.73 15.26 -15.58
CA LEU A 428 -21.66 15.94 -16.34
C LEU A 428 -21.51 17.40 -15.88
N ASP A 429 -20.28 17.89 -15.73
CA ASP A 429 -19.99 19.29 -15.40
C ASP A 429 -20.47 20.27 -16.47
N SER A 430 -20.34 19.89 -17.75
CA SER A 430 -20.82 20.66 -18.89
C SER A 430 -21.12 19.76 -20.09
N GLY A 431 -22.05 20.16 -20.94
CA GLY A 431 -22.43 19.33 -22.09
C GLY A 431 -23.79 19.67 -22.68
N ALA A 432 -24.25 18.82 -23.58
CA ALA A 432 -25.58 18.88 -24.15
C ALA A 432 -26.16 17.48 -24.35
N VAL A 433 -27.46 17.35 -24.13
CA VAL A 433 -28.25 16.19 -24.51
C VAL A 433 -29.24 16.59 -25.59
N VAL A 434 -29.31 15.78 -26.64
CA VAL A 434 -30.27 15.89 -27.75
C VAL A 434 -31.09 14.61 -27.79
N VAL A 435 -32.39 14.76 -27.54
CA VAL A 435 -33.37 13.66 -27.53
C VAL A 435 -34.19 13.76 -28.82
N LYS A 436 -34.08 12.76 -29.69
CA LYS A 436 -34.88 12.56 -30.91
C LYS A 436 -35.67 11.27 -30.81
N GLU A 437 -36.67 11.04 -31.65
CA GLU A 437 -37.59 9.88 -31.57
C GLU A 437 -36.88 8.53 -31.39
N ASP A 438 -35.79 8.30 -32.12
CA ASP A 438 -35.05 7.04 -32.21
C ASP A 438 -33.70 7.05 -31.47
N VAL A 439 -33.16 8.24 -31.17
CA VAL A 439 -31.80 8.39 -30.61
C VAL A 439 -31.70 9.42 -29.49
N VAL A 440 -30.88 9.12 -28.49
CA VAL A 440 -30.44 10.07 -27.45
C VAL A 440 -28.94 10.29 -27.60
N ASN A 441 -28.55 11.51 -27.96
CA ASN A 441 -27.14 11.91 -28.05
C ASN A 441 -26.77 12.73 -26.82
N LEU A 442 -25.69 12.36 -26.15
CA LEU A 442 -25.12 13.11 -25.03
C LEU A 442 -23.65 13.38 -25.31
N ASP A 443 -23.30 14.66 -25.28
CA ASP A 443 -21.93 15.14 -25.42
C ASP A 443 -21.56 15.95 -24.18
N GLY A 444 -20.38 15.74 -23.61
CA GLY A 444 -19.95 16.57 -22.48
C GLY A 444 -18.61 16.23 -21.85
N ARG A 445 -18.32 16.95 -20.77
CA ARG A 445 -17.08 16.87 -20.00
C ARG A 445 -17.43 16.62 -18.54
N THR A 446 -16.61 15.81 -17.88
CA THR A 446 -16.82 15.44 -16.47
C THR A 446 -15.48 15.29 -15.75
N GLY A 447 -15.45 15.67 -14.48
CA GLY A 447 -14.37 15.37 -13.54
C GLY A 447 -14.48 14.00 -12.88
N ASN A 448 -15.58 13.26 -13.10
CA ASN A 448 -15.75 11.92 -12.56
C ASN A 448 -15.35 10.87 -13.62
N PRO A 449 -14.33 10.02 -13.38
CA PRO A 449 -13.88 9.01 -14.34
C PRO A 449 -14.94 7.94 -14.66
N ASP A 450 -15.85 7.65 -13.72
CA ASP A 450 -16.89 6.64 -13.88
C ASP A 450 -18.17 7.18 -14.54
N ALA A 451 -18.33 8.51 -14.64
CA ALA A 451 -19.58 9.13 -15.07
C ALA A 451 -20.07 8.65 -16.45
N LYS A 452 -19.16 8.34 -17.39
CA LYS A 452 -19.55 7.78 -18.70
C LYS A 452 -20.31 6.45 -18.53
N ALA A 453 -19.78 5.55 -17.70
CA ALA A 453 -20.37 4.26 -17.42
C ALA A 453 -21.67 4.38 -16.62
N GLU A 454 -21.73 5.29 -15.64
CA GLU A 454 -22.93 5.54 -14.85
C GLU A 454 -24.07 6.09 -15.70
N VAL A 455 -23.78 7.05 -16.58
CA VAL A 455 -24.74 7.60 -17.54
C VAL A 455 -25.24 6.53 -18.50
N ALA A 456 -24.35 5.69 -19.04
CA ALA A 456 -24.74 4.59 -19.91
C ALA A 456 -25.70 3.62 -19.21
N ARG A 457 -25.39 3.22 -17.97
CA ARG A 457 -26.24 2.35 -17.14
C ARG A 457 -27.59 2.99 -16.86
N LEU A 458 -27.60 4.27 -16.49
CA LEU A 458 -28.80 5.04 -16.22
C LEU A 458 -29.71 5.14 -17.45
N LEU A 459 -29.15 5.41 -18.61
CA LEU A 459 -29.94 5.50 -19.84
C LEU A 459 -30.45 4.13 -20.28
N ALA A 460 -29.66 3.06 -20.14
CA ALA A 460 -30.12 1.70 -20.40
C ALA A 460 -31.32 1.34 -19.48
N GLU A 461 -31.20 1.57 -18.18
CA GLU A 461 -32.27 1.28 -17.21
C GLU A 461 -33.57 2.07 -17.49
N LYS A 462 -33.46 3.37 -17.83
CA LYS A 462 -34.64 4.23 -18.01
C LYS A 462 -35.28 4.13 -19.39
N LEU A 463 -34.50 3.83 -20.42
CA LEU A 463 -34.95 3.85 -21.81
C LEU A 463 -35.21 2.46 -22.38
N GLY A 464 -34.67 1.42 -21.75
CA GLY A 464 -34.69 0.04 -22.25
C GLY A 464 -33.65 -0.21 -23.34
N ASP A 465 -33.35 -1.49 -23.57
CA ASP A 465 -32.14 -1.90 -24.30
C ASP A 465 -32.20 -1.63 -25.82
N SER A 466 -33.40 -1.43 -26.38
CA SER A 466 -33.60 -1.26 -27.83
C SER A 466 -33.39 0.17 -28.34
N GLN A 467 -32.95 1.10 -27.49
CA GLN A 467 -32.82 2.53 -27.84
C GLN A 467 -31.41 2.86 -28.31
N ARG A 468 -31.31 3.65 -29.39
CA ARG A 468 -30.00 4.13 -29.86
C ARG A 468 -29.53 5.25 -28.92
N ILE A 469 -28.40 5.04 -28.29
CA ILE A 469 -27.74 6.05 -27.45
C ILE A 469 -26.42 6.39 -28.13
N SER A 470 -26.00 7.65 -28.10
CA SER A 470 -24.66 8.09 -28.53
C SER A 470 -24.05 8.84 -27.36
N LEU A 471 -22.92 8.35 -26.82
CA LEU A 471 -22.27 8.92 -25.63
C LEU A 471 -20.86 9.39 -25.95
N ASN A 472 -20.67 10.69 -25.95
CA ASN A 472 -19.37 11.33 -26.14
C ASN A 472 -19.02 12.14 -24.89
N VAL A 473 -18.61 11.43 -23.84
CA VAL A 473 -18.24 12.00 -22.55
C VAL A 473 -16.73 11.92 -22.39
N THR A 474 -16.10 13.06 -22.10
CA THR A 474 -14.65 13.17 -21.91
C THR A 474 -14.32 13.43 -20.44
N TYR A 475 -13.47 12.59 -19.85
CA TYR A 475 -12.88 12.85 -18.54
C TYR A 475 -11.86 14.00 -18.62
N VAL A 476 -11.91 14.90 -17.65
CA VAL A 476 -11.00 16.04 -17.54
C VAL A 476 -10.50 16.12 -16.10
N GLU A 477 -9.22 15.77 -15.91
CA GLU A 477 -8.56 15.76 -14.60
C GLU A 477 -8.71 17.08 -13.83
N ALA A 478 -8.63 18.23 -14.51
CA ALA A 478 -8.83 19.54 -13.86
C ALA A 478 -10.25 19.80 -13.31
N LEU A 479 -11.23 18.95 -13.65
CA LEU A 479 -12.59 19.00 -13.09
C LEU A 479 -12.76 17.98 -11.95
N ASP A 480 -11.80 17.07 -11.77
CA ASP A 480 -11.81 16.06 -10.71
C ASP A 480 -11.49 16.74 -9.37
N PRO A 481 -12.39 16.71 -8.38
CA PRO A 481 -12.19 17.42 -7.13
C PRO A 481 -10.98 16.92 -6.32
N VAL A 482 -10.54 15.67 -6.54
CA VAL A 482 -9.41 15.06 -5.84
C VAL A 482 -8.13 15.22 -6.66
N ALA A 483 -8.16 14.87 -7.94
CA ALA A 483 -6.97 14.96 -8.80
C ALA A 483 -6.59 16.40 -9.17
N ALA A 484 -7.50 17.37 -9.06
CA ALA A 484 -7.20 18.79 -9.31
C ALA A 484 -6.46 19.48 -8.16
N LEU A 485 -6.24 18.81 -7.01
CA LEU A 485 -5.43 19.35 -5.94
C LEU A 485 -3.95 19.43 -6.38
N PRO A 486 -3.27 20.58 -6.19
CA PRO A 486 -1.87 20.71 -6.58
C PRO A 486 -0.98 19.79 -5.74
N THR A 487 0.10 19.28 -6.32
CA THR A 487 1.08 18.48 -5.58
C THR A 487 1.90 19.36 -4.61
N PRO A 488 2.46 18.80 -3.51
CA PRO A 488 3.37 19.53 -2.63
C PRO A 488 4.52 20.22 -3.38
N GLU A 489 5.07 19.55 -4.39
CA GLU A 489 6.16 20.05 -5.23
C GLU A 489 5.71 21.23 -6.09
N GLU A 490 4.52 21.17 -6.69
CA GLU A 490 3.95 22.29 -7.46
C GLU A 490 3.66 23.50 -6.58
N CYS A 491 3.14 23.29 -5.37
CA CYS A 491 2.90 24.35 -4.40
C CYS A 491 4.19 25.09 -4.01
N VAL A 492 5.25 24.35 -3.65
CA VAL A 492 6.56 24.93 -3.33
C VAL A 492 7.21 25.55 -4.57
N GLY A 493 7.06 24.93 -5.74
CA GLY A 493 7.54 25.44 -7.02
C GLY A 493 6.94 26.81 -7.35
N GLN A 494 5.62 26.98 -7.21
CA GLN A 494 4.94 28.27 -7.42
C GLN A 494 5.46 29.37 -6.47
N ILE A 495 5.73 29.02 -5.21
CA ILE A 495 6.31 29.96 -4.23
C ILE A 495 7.72 30.38 -4.67
N ASN A 496 8.54 29.42 -5.10
CA ASN A 496 9.90 29.69 -5.55
C ASN A 496 9.94 30.49 -6.85
N ASP A 497 9.00 30.28 -7.77
CA ASP A 497 8.84 31.10 -8.98
C ASP A 497 8.50 32.56 -8.66
N LEU A 498 7.64 32.79 -7.65
CA LEU A 498 7.35 34.14 -7.14
C LEU A 498 8.62 34.79 -6.57
N LEU A 499 9.41 34.05 -5.80
CA LEU A 499 10.66 34.53 -5.18
C LEU A 499 11.76 34.81 -6.20
N ALA A 500 11.80 34.06 -7.32
CA ALA A 500 12.71 34.33 -8.43
C ALA A 500 12.39 35.67 -9.13
N GLY A 501 11.11 36.04 -9.21
CA GLY A 501 10.65 37.30 -9.78
C GLY A 501 10.69 38.49 -8.81
N SER A 502 10.52 38.26 -7.50
CA SER A 502 10.48 39.31 -6.48
C SER A 502 10.94 38.78 -5.11
N LYS A 503 12.05 39.31 -4.60
CA LYS A 503 12.65 38.87 -3.33
C LYS A 503 11.91 39.41 -2.10
N ILE A 504 11.96 38.65 -1.00
CA ILE A 504 11.61 39.15 0.33
C ILE A 504 12.79 39.97 0.89
N THR A 505 12.60 41.28 0.99
CA THR A 505 13.62 42.22 1.49
C THR A 505 13.36 42.63 2.94
N PHE A 506 14.43 42.94 3.67
CA PHE A 506 14.42 43.31 5.09
C PHE A 506 15.12 44.65 5.33
N GLU A 507 14.78 45.34 6.42
CA GLU A 507 15.51 46.54 6.85
C GLU A 507 16.98 46.20 7.19
N PRO A 508 17.94 47.11 6.95
CA PRO A 508 19.36 46.84 7.14
C PRO A 508 19.71 46.37 8.56
N GLY A 509 20.36 45.21 8.66
CA GLY A 509 20.75 44.61 9.95
C GLY A 509 19.58 44.17 10.84
N SER A 510 18.38 44.05 10.27
CA SER A 510 17.15 43.68 10.99
C SER A 510 16.47 42.46 10.35
N ALA A 511 15.61 41.83 11.15
CA ALA A 511 14.62 40.84 10.72
C ALA A 511 13.27 41.47 10.33
N GLU A 512 13.16 42.80 10.42
CA GLU A 512 11.95 43.54 10.03
C GLU A 512 11.78 43.52 8.49
N ILE A 513 10.67 42.93 8.03
CA ILE A 513 10.32 42.84 6.62
C ILE A 513 10.01 44.24 6.07
N SER A 514 10.63 44.60 4.95
CA SER A 514 10.41 45.92 4.36
C SER A 514 9.01 46.05 3.74
N GLY A 515 8.48 47.27 3.69
CA GLY A 515 7.16 47.53 3.12
C GLY A 515 7.02 47.12 1.64
N SER A 516 8.12 47.04 0.89
CA SER A 516 8.13 46.59 -0.51
C SER A 516 7.93 45.08 -0.66
N ALA A 517 8.26 44.28 0.35
CA ALA A 517 8.09 42.82 0.33
C ALA A 517 6.66 42.37 0.66
N ALA A 518 5.79 43.29 1.11
CA ALA A 518 4.42 42.96 1.53
C ALA A 518 3.56 42.35 0.41
N GLY A 519 3.80 42.76 -0.86
CA GLY A 519 3.10 42.19 -2.03
C GLY A 519 3.45 40.72 -2.25
N VAL A 520 4.76 40.42 -2.30
CA VAL A 520 5.26 39.05 -2.47
C VAL A 520 4.74 38.13 -1.37
N ILE A 521 4.70 38.59 -0.11
CA ILE A 521 4.18 37.77 1.00
C ILE A 521 2.67 37.54 0.88
N ASN A 522 1.91 38.47 0.29
CA ASN A 522 0.50 38.21 -0.01
C ASN A 522 0.35 37.13 -1.09
N ASP A 523 1.15 37.22 -2.16
CA ASP A 523 1.10 36.26 -3.26
C ASP A 523 1.49 34.85 -2.77
N ILE A 524 2.55 34.74 -1.95
CA ILE A 524 2.93 33.47 -1.29
C ILE A 524 1.81 32.97 -0.36
N ALA A 525 1.17 33.86 0.40
CA ALA A 525 0.07 33.48 1.27
C ALA A 525 -1.16 33.00 0.50
N ASP A 526 -1.40 33.50 -0.71
CA ASP A 526 -2.51 33.06 -1.55
C ASP A 526 -2.22 31.68 -2.15
N VAL A 527 -1.00 31.44 -2.66
CA VAL A 527 -0.55 30.10 -3.08
C VAL A 527 -0.70 29.08 -1.94
N LEU A 528 -0.24 29.41 -0.74
CA LEU A 528 -0.34 28.52 0.42
C LEU A 528 -1.79 28.26 0.88
N LYS A 529 -2.74 29.17 0.60
CA LYS A 529 -4.17 28.95 0.89
C LYS A 529 -4.86 28.08 -0.16
N ASP A 530 -4.42 28.17 -1.40
CA ASP A 530 -4.90 27.31 -2.48
C ASP A 530 -4.38 25.89 -2.31
N CYS A 531 -3.18 25.74 -1.73
CA CYS A 531 -2.59 24.47 -1.33
C CYS A 531 -3.01 23.98 0.08
N ARG A 532 -4.04 24.56 0.72
CA ARG A 532 -4.40 24.22 2.12
C ARG A 532 -4.89 22.78 2.31
N GLU A 533 -5.43 22.20 1.25
CA GLU A 533 -5.95 20.83 1.21
C GLU A 533 -4.82 19.82 0.95
N VAL A 534 -3.61 20.31 0.63
CA VAL A 534 -2.42 19.52 0.35
C VAL A 534 -1.59 19.44 1.62
N GLU A 535 -1.38 18.23 2.13
CA GLU A 535 -0.51 18.04 3.27
C GLU A 535 0.97 18.08 2.84
N MET A 536 1.64 19.17 3.21
CA MET A 536 3.04 19.41 2.88
C MET A 536 3.78 19.94 4.10
N SER A 537 5.02 19.45 4.29
CA SER A 537 5.94 20.00 5.29
C SER A 537 6.93 20.91 4.58
N ILE A 538 7.00 22.18 4.97
CA ILE A 538 7.81 23.19 4.30
C ILE A 538 8.80 23.80 5.29
N GLU A 539 10.06 23.94 4.89
CA GLU A 539 11.06 24.75 5.58
C GLU A 539 11.20 26.11 4.90
N ILE A 540 11.09 27.18 5.69
CA ILE A 540 11.49 28.53 5.31
C ILE A 540 12.96 28.67 5.70
N ALA A 541 13.85 28.58 4.72
CA ALA A 541 15.30 28.66 4.91
C ALA A 541 15.79 30.09 4.71
N GLY A 542 16.38 30.68 5.75
CA GLY A 542 16.96 32.01 5.71
C GLY A 542 18.48 31.99 5.54
N TYR A 543 18.99 32.81 4.62
CA TYR A 543 20.43 32.96 4.34
C TYR A 543 20.87 34.42 4.42
N THR A 544 22.12 34.64 4.81
CA THR A 544 22.81 35.94 4.85
C THR A 544 24.05 35.93 3.96
N ASP A 545 24.66 37.09 3.77
CA ASP A 545 25.99 37.18 3.16
C ASP A 545 27.10 36.89 4.18
N SER A 546 28.36 36.91 3.73
CA SER A 546 29.52 36.67 4.58
C SER A 546 29.99 37.88 5.41
N GLN A 547 29.18 38.95 5.51
CA GLN A 547 29.57 40.17 6.23
C GLN A 547 29.05 40.11 7.67
N GLY A 548 29.92 39.74 8.60
CA GLY A 548 29.54 39.72 10.01
C GLY A 548 30.35 38.74 10.82
N ARG A 549 29.88 38.45 12.04
CA ARG A 549 30.30 37.24 12.76
C ARG A 549 29.28 36.17 12.43
N GLU A 550 29.75 34.95 12.19
CA GLU A 550 28.93 33.77 11.90
C GLU A 550 27.72 33.62 12.85
N GLU A 551 27.94 33.74 14.16
CA GLU A 551 26.88 33.68 15.18
C GLU A 551 25.80 34.75 14.99
N MET A 552 26.19 35.98 14.63
CA MET A 552 25.25 37.07 14.37
C MET A 552 24.50 36.86 13.04
N ASN A 553 25.17 36.29 12.04
CA ASN A 553 24.57 35.93 10.75
C ASN A 553 23.54 34.82 10.91
N LEU A 554 23.85 33.81 11.73
CA LEU A 554 22.93 32.73 12.07
C LEU A 554 21.68 33.26 12.78
N GLU A 555 21.85 34.06 13.83
CA GLU A 555 20.73 34.67 14.58
C GLU A 555 19.86 35.57 13.68
N LEU A 556 20.50 36.37 12.81
CA LEU A 556 19.79 37.24 11.86
C LEU A 556 19.00 36.43 10.83
N SER A 557 19.60 35.38 10.27
CA SER A 557 18.95 34.51 9.30
C SER A 557 17.74 33.77 9.89
N GLN A 558 17.86 33.29 11.13
CA GLN A 558 16.77 32.65 11.88
C GLN A 558 15.63 33.64 12.11
N GLY A 559 15.94 34.84 12.64
CA GLY A 559 14.93 35.86 12.88
C GLY A 559 14.20 36.30 11.60
N ARG A 560 14.88 36.32 10.46
CA ARG A 560 14.26 36.62 9.15
C ARG A 560 13.30 35.52 8.70
N ALA A 561 13.69 34.26 8.82
CA ALA A 561 12.81 33.14 8.50
C ALA A 561 11.57 33.11 9.41
N GLU A 562 11.74 33.39 10.70
CA GLU A 562 10.65 33.52 11.67
C GLU A 562 9.72 34.69 11.36
N ALA A 563 10.27 35.85 10.98
CA ALA A 563 9.47 37.01 10.59
C ALA A 563 8.59 36.71 9.37
N VAL A 564 9.09 35.95 8.40
CA VAL A 564 8.30 35.51 7.23
C VAL A 564 7.18 34.58 7.68
N LEU A 565 7.49 33.59 8.53
CA LEU A 565 6.47 32.70 9.10
C LEU A 565 5.37 33.48 9.82
N GLU A 566 5.74 34.43 10.67
CA GLU A 566 4.80 35.25 11.44
C GLU A 566 3.94 36.14 10.51
N ALA A 567 4.53 36.65 9.43
CA ALA A 567 3.80 37.40 8.42
C ALA A 567 2.79 36.53 7.64
N LEU A 568 3.07 35.24 7.42
CA LEU A 568 2.12 34.29 6.84
C LEU A 568 0.99 33.92 7.81
N VAL A 569 1.31 33.73 9.10
CA VAL A 569 0.30 33.54 10.17
C VAL A 569 -0.67 34.72 10.22
N ALA A 570 -0.16 35.95 10.14
CA ALA A 570 -0.99 37.16 10.13
C ALA A 570 -1.98 37.20 8.94
N ARG A 571 -1.67 36.48 7.85
CA ARG A 571 -2.50 36.34 6.65
C ARG A 571 -3.43 35.12 6.68
N ARG A 572 -3.53 34.45 7.84
CA ARG A 572 -4.34 33.25 8.09
C ARG A 572 -3.94 32.05 7.24
N VAL A 573 -2.66 31.95 6.88
CA VAL A 573 -2.11 30.71 6.31
C VAL A 573 -2.08 29.66 7.41
N LEU A 574 -2.48 28.44 7.09
CA LEU A 574 -2.34 27.30 8.00
C LEU A 574 -0.85 26.94 8.07
N THR A 575 -0.22 27.15 9.22
CA THR A 575 1.22 26.92 9.41
C THR A 575 1.56 25.56 10.02
N SER A 576 0.56 24.69 10.21
CA SER A 576 0.81 23.30 10.61
C SER A 576 1.56 22.59 9.47
N GLY A 577 2.86 22.39 9.66
CA GLY A 577 3.77 21.84 8.64
C GLY A 577 4.84 22.81 8.16
N ILE A 578 4.80 24.10 8.54
CA ILE A 578 5.81 25.08 8.14
C ILE A 578 6.80 25.33 9.29
N THR A 579 8.09 25.15 9.04
CA THR A 579 9.18 25.42 10.00
C THR A 579 10.11 26.51 9.49
N ALA A 580 10.57 27.41 10.36
CA ALA A 580 11.53 28.45 10.01
C ALA A 580 12.93 28.08 10.51
N LYS A 581 13.94 28.15 9.62
CA LYS A 581 15.33 27.81 9.95
C LYS A 581 16.32 28.77 9.30
N GLY A 582 17.24 29.29 10.11
CA GLY A 582 18.35 30.13 9.67
C GLY A 582 19.61 29.31 9.42
N TYR A 583 20.28 29.59 8.30
CA TYR A 583 21.53 28.96 7.89
C TYR A 583 22.74 29.91 7.94
N GLY A 584 22.52 31.18 8.29
CA GLY A 584 23.57 32.20 8.29
C GLY A 584 24.20 32.36 6.90
N GLU A 585 25.53 32.38 6.85
CA GLU A 585 26.30 32.54 5.61
C GLU A 585 26.62 31.21 4.89
N ALA A 586 26.05 30.10 5.34
CA ALA A 586 26.20 28.80 4.69
C ALA A 586 25.54 28.78 3.29
N ASP A 587 26.00 27.88 2.43
CA ASP A 587 25.45 27.65 1.08
C ASP A 587 25.27 28.92 0.23
N PRO A 588 26.36 29.67 -0.05
CA PRO A 588 26.31 30.85 -0.89
C PRO A 588 26.02 30.46 -2.35
N ILE A 589 25.05 31.14 -2.97
CA ILE A 589 24.65 30.94 -4.37
C ILE A 589 25.40 31.88 -5.34
N ALA A 590 26.11 32.87 -4.81
CA ALA A 590 26.90 33.83 -5.56
C ALA A 590 28.15 34.28 -4.78
N ASP A 591 29.07 34.94 -5.50
CA ASP A 591 30.33 35.41 -4.94
C ASP A 591 30.14 36.57 -3.92
N ASN A 592 30.56 36.34 -2.68
CA ASN A 592 30.47 37.31 -1.59
C ASN A 592 31.42 38.52 -1.75
N ASP A 593 32.37 38.48 -2.70
CA ASP A 593 33.28 39.60 -2.95
C ASP A 593 32.57 40.78 -3.65
N THR A 594 31.48 40.52 -4.37
CA THR A 594 30.70 41.54 -5.11
C THR A 594 29.46 41.98 -4.32
N GLU A 595 29.01 43.22 -4.49
CA GLU A 595 27.77 43.68 -3.85
C GLU A 595 26.56 42.93 -4.41
N GLU A 596 26.57 42.68 -5.71
CA GLU A 596 25.54 41.94 -6.42
C GLU A 596 25.44 40.49 -5.91
N GLY A 597 26.57 39.82 -5.65
CA GLY A 597 26.59 38.47 -5.11
C GLY A 597 26.20 38.40 -3.63
N ARG A 598 26.59 39.39 -2.81
CA ARG A 598 26.08 39.49 -1.42
C ARG A 598 24.57 39.66 -1.37
N GLU A 599 24.02 40.50 -2.24
CA GLU A 599 22.56 40.70 -2.34
C GLU A 599 21.83 39.46 -2.89
N ALA A 600 22.51 38.63 -3.69
CA ALA A 600 21.99 37.32 -4.08
C ALA A 600 21.96 36.33 -2.91
N ASN A 601 22.99 36.32 -2.06
CA ASN A 601 23.10 35.40 -0.92
C ASN A 601 22.11 35.74 0.22
N ARG A 602 21.70 37.00 0.37
CA ARG A 602 20.61 37.42 1.27
C ARG A 602 19.25 37.00 0.71
N ARG A 603 18.80 35.78 1.01
CA ARG A 603 17.57 35.20 0.45
C ARG A 603 16.76 34.41 1.48
N ILE A 604 15.50 34.19 1.13
CA ILE A 604 14.59 33.27 1.80
C ILE A 604 14.18 32.24 0.74
N ASP A 605 14.37 30.97 1.03
CA ASP A 605 13.99 29.86 0.18
C ASP A 605 12.92 29.02 0.88
N PHE A 606 12.08 28.33 0.09
CA PHE A 606 11.07 27.39 0.59
C PHE A 606 11.45 25.99 0.11
N HIS A 607 11.61 25.06 1.04
CA HIS A 607 11.97 23.66 0.77
C HIS A 607 10.90 22.70 1.26
N LEU A 608 10.65 21.63 0.51
CA LEU A 608 9.79 20.54 0.96
C LEU A 608 10.59 19.61 1.89
N LEU A 609 10.08 19.34 3.09
CA LEU A 609 10.68 18.43 4.06
C LEU A 609 10.09 17.02 3.90
N GLY A 610 10.87 16.08 3.36
CA GLY A 610 10.48 14.68 3.24
C GLY A 610 10.42 14.10 1.82
N ALA A 611 10.82 14.86 0.80
CA ALA A 611 11.25 14.26 -0.46
C ALA A 611 12.68 13.72 -0.23
N GLU A 612 12.85 12.40 -0.29
CA GLU A 612 14.16 11.76 -0.22
C GLU A 612 15.05 12.31 -1.34
N ASP A 613 16.16 12.94 -0.95
CA ASP A 613 17.20 13.41 -1.86
C ASP A 613 18.03 12.19 -2.30
N GLU A 614 17.52 11.44 -3.29
CA GLU A 614 18.25 10.33 -3.94
C GLU A 614 19.43 10.82 -4.82
N SER A 615 19.86 12.08 -4.70
CA SER A 615 20.76 12.67 -5.69
C SER A 615 22.02 13.30 -5.13
N GLN A 616 22.73 12.66 -4.19
CA GLN A 616 24.18 12.89 -3.98
C GLN A 616 24.90 11.95 -2.98
N GLU A 617 24.77 10.63 -3.09
CA GLU A 617 25.75 9.69 -2.49
C GLU A 617 26.14 8.62 -3.51
N GLY A 618 26.96 9.02 -4.48
CA GLY A 618 27.39 8.13 -5.55
C GLY A 618 28.74 8.47 -6.15
N GLU A 619 29.66 9.14 -5.43
CA GLU A 619 31.02 9.34 -5.95
C GLU A 619 32.06 9.77 -4.89
N ALA A 620 32.18 9.05 -3.77
CA ALA A 620 33.33 9.24 -2.86
C ALA A 620 33.56 8.07 -1.89
N ALA A 621 33.66 6.82 -2.36
CA ALA A 621 34.17 5.72 -1.53
C ALA A 621 34.71 4.55 -2.36
N GLU A 622 35.60 4.82 -3.31
CA GLU A 622 36.52 3.78 -3.81
C GLU A 622 37.96 4.27 -3.63
N GLY A 623 38.53 3.90 -2.48
CA GLY A 623 39.93 4.13 -2.17
C GLY A 623 40.24 3.60 -0.79
N GLU A 624 41.13 2.60 -0.74
CA GLU A 624 41.82 2.09 0.45
C GLU A 624 41.13 0.94 1.21
N THR A 625 41.24 -0.27 0.65
CA THR A 625 41.41 -1.47 1.49
C THR A 625 42.90 -1.80 1.55
N GLU A 626 43.56 -1.40 2.64
CA GLU A 626 44.84 -1.96 3.04
C GLU A 626 44.63 -3.42 3.47
N THR A 627 45.34 -4.34 2.81
CA THR A 627 45.58 -5.70 3.31
C THR A 627 47.08 -5.87 3.49
N GLN A 628 47.51 -6.21 4.70
CA GLN A 628 48.85 -6.71 5.00
C GLN A 628 48.76 -8.15 5.53
N ASP A 629 49.13 -9.07 4.64
CA ASP A 629 50.06 -10.20 4.76
C ASP A 629 50.14 -11.10 6.01
N ALA A 630 50.02 -12.41 5.76
CA ALA A 630 51.14 -13.39 5.80
C ALA A 630 50.69 -14.75 5.20
N GLN A 631 51.25 -15.21 4.07
CA GLN A 631 52.29 -16.27 3.95
C GLN A 631 51.99 -17.57 4.73
N GLY A 632 52.05 -18.78 4.18
CA GLY A 632 52.50 -19.28 2.87
C GLY A 632 52.63 -20.82 2.90
N ASP A 633 52.78 -21.38 1.70
CA ASP A 633 53.36 -22.68 1.33
C ASP A 633 52.67 -24.01 1.70
N ASP A 634 52.39 -24.75 0.63
CA ASP A 634 52.16 -26.20 0.58
C ASP A 634 53.12 -26.78 -0.47
N PRO A 635 53.73 -27.96 -0.23
CA PRO A 635 53.86 -28.89 -1.34
C PRO A 635 53.66 -30.38 -1.01
N ALA A 636 53.15 -31.07 -2.04
CA ALA A 636 53.47 -32.43 -2.52
C ALA A 636 52.65 -33.66 -2.03
N ALA A 637 51.78 -34.12 -2.95
CA ALA A 637 51.76 -35.40 -3.67
C ALA A 637 52.13 -36.76 -3.02
N GLU A 638 51.26 -37.77 -3.26
CA GLU A 638 51.47 -39.18 -3.69
C GLU A 638 50.20 -40.02 -3.33
N ASP A 639 49.71 -41.07 -4.02
CA ASP A 639 49.97 -41.75 -5.30
C ASP A 639 48.87 -42.83 -5.55
N THR A 640 48.72 -43.28 -6.82
CA THR A 640 48.10 -44.53 -7.35
C THR A 640 46.57 -44.80 -7.18
N ALA A 641 45.71 -45.01 -8.18
CA ALA A 641 45.70 -45.79 -9.45
C ALA A 641 45.47 -47.31 -9.30
N GLU A 642 44.31 -47.81 -9.76
CA GLU A 642 44.08 -49.01 -10.61
C GLU A 642 42.56 -49.27 -10.74
N GLU A 643 42.00 -49.16 -11.96
CA GLU A 643 41.58 -50.29 -12.85
C GLU A 643 40.39 -51.09 -12.30
N THR A 644 39.31 -51.48 -12.99
CA THR A 644 38.86 -51.68 -14.38
C THR A 644 37.34 -51.95 -14.23
N GLY A 645 36.42 -51.92 -15.19
CA GLY A 645 36.40 -51.82 -16.64
C GLY A 645 34.91 -51.59 -17.02
N GLU A 646 34.65 -50.75 -18.00
CA GLU A 646 34.42 -51.17 -19.40
C GLU A 646 32.93 -51.55 -19.61
N THR A 647 32.12 -50.59 -20.07
CA THR A 647 31.53 -50.51 -21.44
C THR A 647 30.06 -50.91 -21.45
N ASP A 648 29.15 -50.40 -22.27
CA ASP A 648 29.11 -49.32 -23.27
C ASP A 648 27.66 -49.35 -23.82
N VAL A 649 27.32 -48.32 -24.59
CA VAL A 649 26.33 -48.27 -25.68
C VAL A 649 24.83 -48.11 -25.36
N THR A 650 24.41 -46.87 -25.66
CA THR A 650 23.24 -46.44 -26.46
C THR A 650 21.86 -46.20 -25.86
N ALA A 651 21.46 -44.95 -26.09
CA ALA A 651 20.12 -44.48 -26.36
C ALA A 651 19.52 -45.08 -27.67
N GLY A 652 18.20 -45.20 -27.70
CA GLY A 652 17.40 -45.45 -28.91
C GLY A 652 16.02 -46.00 -28.55
N THR A 653 15.02 -45.13 -28.42
CA THR A 653 13.89 -44.99 -29.36
C THR A 653 12.90 -46.15 -29.43
N ASP A 654 11.65 -45.77 -29.14
CA ASP A 654 10.42 -46.05 -29.87
C ASP A 654 9.37 -47.00 -29.27
N ALA A 655 8.15 -46.44 -29.25
CA ALA A 655 6.80 -46.97 -29.21
C ALA A 655 6.49 -48.40 -28.69
N ALA A 656 5.57 -48.48 -27.71
CA ALA A 656 4.42 -49.40 -27.72
C ALA A 656 3.47 -49.15 -26.51
N GLU A 657 2.24 -48.72 -26.79
CA GLU A 657 1.04 -49.08 -25.99
C GLU A 657 0.72 -50.58 -26.17
N PRO A 658 -0.28 -51.17 -25.49
CA PRO A 658 -0.69 -51.10 -24.09
C PRO A 658 -0.85 -52.54 -23.50
N ALA A 659 -1.00 -52.72 -22.18
CA ALA A 659 -1.57 -53.96 -21.64
C ALA A 659 -2.15 -53.80 -20.23
N GLU A 660 -3.39 -54.29 -20.12
CA GLU A 660 -4.22 -54.49 -18.95
C GLU A 660 -3.62 -55.44 -17.89
N GLY A 661 -4.18 -55.36 -16.68
CA GLY A 661 -4.19 -56.41 -15.67
C GLY A 661 -3.52 -55.98 -14.35
N ALA A 662 -4.11 -56.08 -13.17
CA ALA A 662 -5.32 -56.78 -12.79
C ALA A 662 -5.76 -56.31 -11.38
N THR A 663 -7.08 -56.16 -11.22
CA THR A 663 -7.93 -56.61 -10.10
C THR A 663 -7.37 -56.68 -8.67
N VAL A 664 -8.05 -55.99 -7.74
CA VAL A 664 -8.72 -56.61 -6.58
C VAL A 664 -10.02 -55.80 -6.37
N ASP A 665 -11.20 -56.34 -6.70
CA ASP A 665 -12.12 -57.02 -5.75
C ASP A 665 -12.45 -56.14 -4.52
N ALA A 666 -13.68 -55.94 -4.08
CA ALA A 666 -14.98 -56.46 -4.49
C ALA A 666 -16.02 -55.89 -3.49
N ILE A 667 -17.28 -55.77 -3.96
CA ILE A 667 -18.50 -56.15 -3.22
C ILE A 667 -18.90 -55.18 -2.08
N THR A 668 -20.04 -54.49 -2.06
CA THR A 668 -21.43 -54.77 -2.53
C THR A 668 -22.17 -53.42 -2.47
N GLY A 669 -22.91 -52.97 -3.48
CA GLY A 669 -24.15 -53.58 -3.99
C GLY A 669 -25.35 -52.91 -3.28
N ALA A 670 -25.81 -51.76 -3.78
CA ALA A 670 -26.91 -51.62 -4.75
C ALA A 670 -28.30 -51.85 -4.09
N ALA A 671 -29.08 -50.77 -3.92
CA ALA A 671 -30.20 -50.38 -4.80
C ALA A 671 -31.50 -51.04 -4.28
N THR A 672 -32.68 -50.45 -4.30
CA THR A 672 -33.39 -49.69 -5.33
C THR A 672 -34.67 -49.08 -4.72
N ASP A 673 -35.07 -47.94 -5.29
CA ASP A 673 -36.44 -47.57 -5.71
C ASP A 673 -37.61 -47.35 -4.73
N ALA A 674 -38.26 -46.21 -5.04
CA ALA A 674 -39.70 -46.03 -5.25
C ALA A 674 -40.62 -45.70 -4.05
N ASP A 675 -40.99 -44.41 -4.05
CA ASP A 675 -42.35 -43.93 -4.40
C ASP A 675 -43.39 -43.73 -3.27
N ALA A 676 -44.13 -42.65 -3.49
CA ALA A 676 -45.50 -42.31 -3.06
C ALA A 676 -45.84 -42.00 -1.58
N ALA A 677 -46.10 -40.68 -1.40
CA ALA A 677 -47.40 -40.09 -1.08
C ALA A 677 -47.92 -40.00 0.38
N ASP A 678 -48.61 -38.87 0.58
CA ASP A 678 -49.65 -38.56 1.59
C ASP A 678 -49.15 -38.36 3.02
N GLY A 679 -49.41 -37.28 3.76
CA GLY A 679 -50.54 -36.35 3.75
C GLY A 679 -50.94 -36.14 5.23
N THR A 680 -51.47 -34.96 5.56
CA THR A 680 -52.15 -34.59 6.85
C THR A 680 -51.25 -34.45 8.09
N ASP A 681 -51.47 -33.58 9.08
CA ASP A 681 -52.29 -32.39 9.38
C ASP A 681 -51.88 -32.01 10.83
N GLU A 682 -52.37 -30.89 11.37
CA GLU A 682 -52.35 -30.47 12.79
C GLU A 682 -51.02 -29.91 13.36
N ASP A 683 -50.99 -28.89 14.24
CA ASP A 683 -51.97 -27.94 14.77
C ASP A 683 -51.18 -26.99 15.72
N LYS A 684 -51.65 -25.74 15.83
CA LYS A 684 -51.55 -24.79 16.96
C LYS A 684 -50.20 -24.29 17.55
N GLY A 685 -50.17 -22.97 17.74
CA GLY A 685 -49.85 -22.41 19.07
C GLY A 685 -49.07 -21.10 19.14
N GLU A 686 -49.82 -19.98 19.25
CA GLU A 686 -49.61 -18.89 20.23
C GLU A 686 -48.29 -18.08 20.20
N SER A 687 -48.30 -16.84 19.73
CA SER A 687 -48.52 -15.60 20.53
C SER A 687 -47.49 -15.35 21.63
N GLN A 688 -46.51 -14.49 21.35
CA GLN A 688 -46.21 -13.26 22.08
C GLN A 688 -45.29 -12.35 21.26
#